data_AF-A0A6P4YV91-F1
#
_entry.id   AF-A0A6P4YV91-F1
#
_cell.length_a   1.000
_cell.length_b   1.000
_cell.length_c   1.000
_cell.angle_alpha   90.00
_cell.angle_beta   90.00
_cell.angle_gamma   90.00
#
_symmetry.space_group_name_H-M   'P 1'
#
loop_
_entity.id
_entity.type
_entity.pdbx_description
1 polymer ?
#
loop_
_entity_poly.entity_id
_entity_poly.type
_entity_poly.pdbx_seq_one_letter_code
_entity_poly.pdbx_strand_id
1 'polypeptide(L)'
;MATSVTLEDALSNVDLLEDIALPDQQPCIEPPPASIVYQANFDTNFEDRTAFVTGIAKFMEEATVHAKLNEMLEEGDEYAVMLYTWRSCSRAIPSIKSNEQPNRVEIYEKTVEVLEPEVTKLVNFMYFQKRAVDWFCEEIKRLCHQERRRDFVSEAHLLTLGKFINMFAVLDALKNMKSSVKNDYAQYRRAAGFLKKMADPQSIQESQNLSMVLANHDKITNTLKEKLETIPGYEEILADVINICLTYLDTRMYVTPEEKHVLFKVMGFGLYLMDGSQSNIYKLDSKKRISLSKIDKYFKQLQVVTLFGDMQIPLYSYITKSPHYEENKSRWTCTATNNSPSYNILEQLQPIREEHTKYISELARHSNEVVTTAQKDSPRTDEENKELCDLALRGVQLLSSWTVQLMELYSWKLVHPTDNFSNKDCPKEAEEYERATRYNYDTDEKFAFVEVIAMIKGLQLLMSRMESVFNEAIRRNIYADLQDFVQIVLREPLRQTVKKKKTLIKSILTSIRDTCVDWMRGMEPTDDPCLKGEKDPKSGYQIHVPRRNVGPSSTQLYMVRTMLESLIADRGGPSSKKTLRKEMDGMALTSLDAFHKQSFFYTHLLNFSETLQKCCDLSQLWFREFYLELTMGQRIQFPIEMSMPWILTDHILETKEPSMMEYVLYPLDLYNDSAHYALTKFRKQFLYDEVEAEVNLCFDQFVYKLSDQIFTYYKAQAASIMLDKRFRAECAQHGIQIPYPPANRYETLLKQRHVQIPYPPANRYETLLKQRHVQILGRSVDLNRLITQRISTAMQKSLDVAIGRFESGDLTGIVELECLTEVNRLTHKLLSEHVSLMDFEAMFREANHNVSAPYGRITLHVFWELNYDFLPNYCYNNSTNRFVRAVFPLSQEVNRERAPPNTPQDVYGTKVLNNAYGHIYNLYTGFVGSPHFRAISHLLGYQGIAVVMEELLKIIKSLIQGSIRQYVKTLMDSMPKICKLPRFDYGSPAVLEYYYAQLQDIINYPELKTEVFQSFREVGNAVLFCLLCEQSLVSTKTPV
;
A
#
# COMPACT_ATOMS: atom_id res chain seq x y z
N MET A 1 38.22 -39.95 -11.24
CA MET A 1 38.51 -40.42 -9.88
C MET A 1 37.25 -40.19 -9.08
N ALA A 2 36.63 -41.25 -8.56
CA ALA A 2 35.45 -41.11 -7.70
C ALA A 2 35.93 -40.61 -6.33
N THR A 3 35.57 -39.37 -5.98
CA THR A 3 35.82 -38.79 -4.66
C THR A 3 34.94 -39.51 -3.64
N SER A 4 35.56 -40.13 -2.63
CA SER A 4 34.86 -40.76 -1.51
C SER A 4 34.20 -39.67 -0.67
N VAL A 5 32.88 -39.59 -0.71
CA VAL A 5 32.08 -38.73 0.17
C VAL A 5 32.22 -39.27 1.60
N THR A 6 32.59 -38.42 2.56
CA THR A 6 32.75 -38.84 3.95
C THR A 6 31.39 -38.99 4.65
N LEU A 7 31.34 -39.73 5.76
CA LEU A 7 30.11 -39.86 6.55
C LEU A 7 29.65 -38.51 7.14
N GLU A 8 30.61 -37.63 7.46
CA GLU A 8 30.33 -36.27 7.93
C GLU A 8 29.73 -35.40 6.82
N ASP A 9 30.19 -35.51 5.57
CA ASP A 9 29.57 -34.84 4.43
C ASP A 9 28.13 -35.33 4.19
N ALA A 10 27.90 -36.63 4.36
CA ALA A 10 26.57 -37.22 4.21
C ALA A 10 25.60 -36.77 5.31
N LEU A 11 26.06 -36.68 6.56
CA LEU A 11 25.27 -36.19 7.69
C LEU A 11 25.02 -34.68 7.58
N SER A 12 26.03 -33.89 7.23
CA SER A 12 25.89 -32.43 6.97
C SER A 12 24.86 -32.13 5.88
N ASN A 13 24.81 -32.95 4.82
CA ASN A 13 23.79 -32.85 3.77
C ASN A 13 22.37 -33.20 4.26
N VAL A 14 22.24 -34.08 5.25
CA VAL A 14 20.94 -34.43 5.87
C VAL A 14 20.51 -33.35 6.87
N ASP A 15 21.44 -32.83 7.68
CA ASP A 15 21.19 -31.70 8.59
C ASP A 15 20.77 -30.45 7.80
N LEU A 16 21.36 -30.23 6.62
CA LEU A 16 20.93 -29.20 5.67
C LEU A 16 19.47 -29.37 5.22
N LEU A 17 18.94 -30.59 5.12
CA LEU A 17 17.53 -30.82 4.80
C LEU A 17 16.62 -30.51 6.00
N GLU A 18 17.11 -30.66 7.22
CA GLU A 18 16.40 -30.34 8.47
C GLU A 18 16.31 -28.81 8.68
N ASP A 19 17.32 -28.07 8.22
CA ASP A 19 17.38 -26.60 8.21
C ASP A 19 16.67 -25.94 7.01
N ILE A 20 16.19 -26.71 6.02
CA ILE A 20 15.36 -26.16 4.94
C ILE A 20 14.02 -25.76 5.55
N ALA A 21 13.84 -24.45 5.75
CA ALA A 21 12.53 -23.87 5.95
C ALA A 21 11.63 -24.31 4.80
N LEU A 22 10.68 -25.20 5.09
CA LEU A 22 9.69 -25.62 4.11
C LEU A 22 9.02 -24.36 3.57
N PRO A 23 9.02 -24.14 2.25
CA PRO A 23 8.46 -22.93 1.69
C PRO A 23 6.99 -22.88 2.09
N ASP A 24 6.64 -21.80 2.77
CA ASP A 24 5.25 -21.47 3.00
C ASP A 24 4.51 -21.45 1.66
N GLN A 25 3.39 -22.17 1.59
CA GLN A 25 2.60 -22.30 0.35
C GLN A 25 1.82 -21.01 0.02
N GLN A 26 1.90 -19.98 0.87
CA GLN A 26 1.31 -18.67 0.63
C GLN A 26 2.02 -17.91 -0.50
N PRO A 27 1.28 -17.35 -1.48
CA PRO A 27 1.83 -16.43 -2.45
C PRO A 27 2.39 -15.18 -1.78
N CYS A 28 3.60 -14.81 -2.15
CA CYS A 28 4.27 -13.63 -1.63
C CYS A 28 3.80 -12.37 -2.38
N ILE A 29 2.69 -11.81 -1.89
CA ILE A 29 2.10 -10.55 -2.37
C ILE A 29 2.08 -9.50 -1.25
N GLU A 30 2.98 -9.67 -0.29
CA GLU A 30 3.16 -8.78 0.85
C GLU A 30 4.65 -8.42 0.98
N PRO A 31 4.97 -7.18 1.37
CA PRO A 31 6.31 -6.72 1.78
C PRO A 31 6.90 -7.50 2.97
N PRO A 32 8.21 -7.31 3.27
CA PRO A 32 8.81 -7.91 4.45
C PRO A 32 8.14 -7.36 5.72
N PRO A 33 7.86 -8.21 6.73
CA PRO A 33 7.34 -7.72 8.00
C PRO A 33 8.30 -6.70 8.61
N ALA A 34 7.77 -5.53 8.95
CA ALA A 34 8.46 -4.55 9.79
C ALA A 34 8.53 -5.08 11.24
N SER A 35 9.33 -6.13 11.45
CA SER A 35 9.68 -6.59 12.80
C SER A 35 10.52 -5.51 13.50
N ILE A 36 10.60 -5.57 14.83
CA ILE A 36 11.55 -4.75 15.59
C ILE A 36 12.95 -5.25 15.23
N VAL A 37 13.53 -4.68 14.16
CA VAL A 37 14.88 -5.01 13.73
C VAL A 37 15.84 -4.28 14.65
N TYR A 38 16.53 -5.03 15.52
CA TYR A 38 17.68 -4.51 16.24
C TYR A 38 18.87 -4.49 15.27
N GLN A 39 19.25 -3.29 14.84
CA GLN A 39 20.41 -3.10 13.99
C GLN A 39 21.57 -2.56 14.83
N ALA A 40 22.68 -3.30 14.86
CA ALA A 40 23.89 -2.84 15.51
C ALA A 40 24.50 -1.70 14.67
N ASN A 41 24.51 -0.48 15.23
CA ASN A 41 25.26 0.63 14.65
C ASN A 41 26.73 0.53 15.12
N PHE A 42 27.63 0.30 14.17
CA PHE A 42 29.07 0.24 14.42
C PHE A 42 29.80 1.56 14.10
N ASP A 43 29.06 2.61 13.73
CA ASP A 43 29.65 3.93 13.56
C ASP A 43 29.95 4.56 14.93
N THR A 44 31.23 4.82 15.18
CA THR A 44 31.75 5.38 16.43
C THR A 44 31.77 6.91 16.43
N ASN A 45 31.27 7.59 15.37
CA ASN A 45 31.37 9.04 15.20
C ASN A 45 32.80 9.58 15.47
N PHE A 46 33.80 8.83 15.01
CA PHE A 46 35.23 9.16 15.16
C PHE A 46 35.77 9.15 16.60
N GLU A 47 35.14 8.44 17.54
CA GLU A 47 35.67 8.29 18.92
C GLU A 47 37.06 7.64 18.95
N ASP A 48 37.33 6.70 18.05
CA ASP A 48 38.60 5.98 17.91
C ASP A 48 39.68 6.75 17.13
N ARG A 49 39.43 8.00 16.72
CA ARG A 49 40.37 8.81 15.92
C ARG A 49 41.76 8.94 16.54
N THR A 50 41.86 8.94 17.87
CA THR A 50 43.14 9.05 18.58
C THR A 50 43.99 7.79 18.48
N ALA A 51 43.46 6.66 17.99
CA ALA A 51 44.24 5.47 17.71
C ALA A 51 45.08 5.60 16.42
N PHE A 52 44.66 6.46 15.48
CA PHE A 52 45.30 6.63 14.17
C PHE A 52 46.33 7.78 14.15
N VAL A 53 47.18 7.86 15.19
CA VAL A 53 48.16 8.94 15.48
C VAL A 53 49.22 9.17 14.38
N THR A 54 49.24 8.35 13.33
CA THR A 54 50.24 8.41 12.25
C THR A 54 49.98 9.53 11.24
N GLY A 55 48.82 10.21 11.29
CA GLY A 55 48.43 11.28 10.36
C GLY A 55 48.75 12.72 10.78
N ILE A 56 48.79 13.62 9.80
CA ILE A 56 48.90 15.08 9.99
C ILE A 56 47.80 15.55 10.96
N ALA A 57 48.17 16.17 12.08
CA ALA A 57 47.27 16.60 13.16
C ALA A 57 46.02 17.38 12.70
N LYS A 58 46.12 18.07 11.55
CA LYS A 58 45.03 18.78 10.89
C LYS A 58 43.78 17.92 10.64
N PHE A 59 43.94 16.68 10.16
CA PHE A 59 42.79 15.84 9.80
C PHE A 59 42.06 15.31 11.04
N MET A 60 42.78 15.08 12.14
CA MET A 60 42.19 14.70 13.42
C MET A 60 41.40 15.85 14.06
N GLU A 61 41.91 17.09 13.94
CA GLU A 61 41.19 18.29 14.38
C GLU A 61 39.90 18.46 13.55
N GLU A 62 39.96 18.28 12.23
CA GLU A 62 38.78 18.32 11.36
C GLU A 62 37.74 17.25 11.73
N ALA A 63 38.16 16.00 11.93
CA ALA A 63 37.28 14.92 12.38
C ALA A 63 36.62 15.24 13.74
N THR A 64 37.34 15.92 14.65
CA THR A 64 36.81 16.36 15.95
C THR A 64 35.70 17.40 15.81
N VAL A 65 35.92 18.38 14.94
CA VAL A 65 34.93 19.42 14.63
C VAL A 65 33.73 18.79 13.92
N HIS A 66 33.95 17.83 13.02
CA HIS A 66 32.90 17.12 12.29
C HIS A 66 32.03 16.26 13.21
N ALA A 67 32.62 15.49 14.13
CA ALA A 67 31.85 14.69 15.09
C ALA A 67 30.85 15.53 15.88
N LYS A 68 31.29 16.71 16.35
CA LYS A 68 30.46 17.67 17.09
C LYS A 68 29.37 18.32 16.23
N LEU A 69 29.65 18.52 14.93
CA LEU A 69 28.64 18.99 13.98
C LEU A 69 27.53 17.95 13.80
N ASN A 70 27.86 16.66 13.72
CA ASN A 70 26.88 15.59 13.58
C ASN A 70 25.96 15.51 14.81
N GLU A 71 26.51 15.57 16.02
CA GLU A 71 25.72 15.58 17.27
C GLU A 71 24.70 16.72 17.31
N MET A 72 25.09 17.92 16.87
CA MET A 72 24.18 19.08 16.80
C MET A 72 23.11 18.94 15.71
N LEU A 73 23.40 18.26 14.59
CA LEU A 73 22.39 17.95 13.58
C LEU A 73 21.33 16.98 14.10
N GLU A 74 21.76 15.96 14.85
CA GLU A 74 20.85 15.01 15.51
C GLU A 74 19.96 15.72 16.54
N GLU A 75 20.54 16.57 17.40
CA GLU A 75 19.78 17.39 18.34
C GLU A 75 18.79 18.34 17.61
N GLY A 76 19.20 18.89 16.46
CA GLY A 76 18.33 19.71 15.62
C GLY A 76 17.14 18.95 15.03
N ASP A 77 17.34 17.70 14.64
CA ASP A 77 16.27 16.83 14.16
C ASP A 77 15.26 16.52 15.26
N GLU A 78 15.71 16.30 16.50
CA GLU A 78 14.80 16.13 17.65
C GLU A 78 13.88 17.35 17.86
N TYR A 79 14.41 18.56 17.69
CA TYR A 79 13.60 19.79 17.75
C TYR A 79 12.68 19.95 16.53
N ALA A 80 13.10 19.51 15.35
CA ALA A 80 12.23 19.50 14.17
C ALA A 80 11.03 18.57 14.39
N VAL A 81 11.27 17.36 14.89
CA VAL A 81 10.23 16.40 15.32
C VAL A 81 9.32 17.03 16.37
N MET A 82 9.89 17.66 17.40
CA MET A 82 9.13 18.33 18.45
C MET A 82 8.18 19.39 17.86
N LEU A 83 8.67 20.26 16.98
CA LEU A 83 7.86 21.32 16.38
C LEU A 83 6.78 20.74 15.47
N TYR A 84 7.13 19.81 14.59
CA TYR A 84 6.20 19.20 13.63
C TYR A 84 5.04 18.48 14.33
N THR A 85 5.36 17.71 15.38
CA THR A 85 4.37 16.92 16.14
C THR A 85 3.68 17.70 17.26
N TRP A 86 3.95 19.02 17.39
CA TRP A 86 3.29 19.86 18.37
C TRP A 86 1.85 20.16 17.95
N ARG A 87 0.87 19.60 18.68
CA ARG A 87 -0.55 19.96 18.59
C ARG A 87 -0.95 20.86 19.75
N SER A 88 -1.90 21.77 19.52
CA SER A 88 -2.24 22.80 20.51
C SER A 88 -2.87 22.21 21.77
N CYS A 89 -2.19 22.38 22.90
CA CYS A 89 -2.74 22.09 24.22
C CYS A 89 -3.79 23.15 24.63
N SER A 90 -3.58 24.42 24.28
CA SER A 90 -4.48 25.52 24.64
C SER A 90 -5.88 25.37 24.05
N ARG A 91 -6.04 24.68 22.92
CA ARG A 91 -7.37 24.33 22.37
C ARG A 91 -8.14 23.32 23.23
N ALA A 92 -7.44 22.46 23.97
CA ALA A 92 -8.04 21.50 24.90
C ALA A 92 -8.32 22.08 26.29
N ILE A 93 -7.71 23.22 26.63
CA ILE A 93 -7.89 23.88 27.94
C ILE A 93 -9.22 24.66 27.97
N PRO A 94 -10.05 24.49 29.02
CA PRO A 94 -11.29 25.25 29.18
C PRO A 94 -11.04 26.76 29.18
N SER A 95 -11.77 27.50 28.34
CA SER A 95 -11.64 28.96 28.27
C SER A 95 -12.30 29.62 29.49
N ILE A 96 -11.62 30.64 30.04
CA ILE A 96 -12.15 31.46 31.13
C ILE A 96 -13.05 32.53 30.53
N LYS A 97 -14.36 32.47 30.84
CA LYS A 97 -15.37 33.35 30.23
C LYS A 97 -15.53 34.69 30.96
N SER A 98 -15.30 34.71 32.27
CA SER A 98 -15.41 35.92 33.08
C SER A 98 -14.40 35.92 34.23
N ASN A 99 -14.12 37.10 34.76
CA ASN A 99 -13.23 37.24 35.91
C ASN A 99 -13.82 36.64 37.21
N GLU A 100 -15.13 36.46 37.26
CA GLU A 100 -15.92 35.94 38.40
C GLU A 100 -16.13 34.42 38.34
N GLN A 101 -15.55 33.74 37.34
CA GLN A 101 -15.69 32.30 37.16
C GLN A 101 -15.13 31.52 38.38
N PRO A 102 -15.92 30.64 39.02
CA PRO A 102 -15.52 29.98 40.28
C PRO A 102 -14.24 29.14 40.18
N ASN A 103 -14.09 28.37 39.11
CA ASN A 103 -12.94 27.50 38.88
C ASN A 103 -11.78 28.20 38.14
N ARG A 104 -11.77 29.54 38.08
CA ARG A 104 -10.74 30.30 37.37
C ARG A 104 -9.31 30.02 37.87
N VAL A 105 -9.14 29.95 39.19
CA VAL A 105 -7.82 29.70 39.81
C VAL A 105 -7.36 28.29 39.47
N GLU A 106 -8.23 27.30 39.65
CA GLU A 106 -7.95 25.89 39.35
C GLU A 106 -7.59 25.68 37.87
N ILE A 107 -8.31 26.33 36.94
CA ILE A 107 -7.99 26.27 35.51
C ILE A 107 -6.57 26.80 35.26
N TYR A 108 -6.18 27.92 35.88
CA TYR A 108 -4.83 28.46 35.70
C TYR A 108 -3.75 27.59 36.36
N GLU A 109 -4.00 27.01 37.52
CA GLU A 109 -3.09 26.07 38.18
C GLU A 109 -2.83 24.86 37.29
N LYS A 110 -3.90 24.24 36.76
CA LYS A 110 -3.80 23.11 35.82
C LYS A 110 -3.22 23.50 34.47
N THR A 111 -3.49 24.71 33.97
CA THR A 111 -2.86 25.23 32.76
C THR A 111 -1.35 25.30 32.91
N VAL A 112 -0.86 25.80 34.05
CA VAL A 112 0.59 25.85 34.33
C VAL A 112 1.15 24.43 34.48
N GLU A 113 0.49 23.56 35.25
CA GLU A 113 0.93 22.17 35.46
C GLU A 113 1.13 21.40 34.15
N VAL A 114 0.22 21.57 33.18
CA VAL A 114 0.29 20.89 31.87
C VAL A 114 1.31 21.54 30.93
N LEU A 115 1.34 22.89 30.85
CA LEU A 115 2.15 23.59 29.86
C LEU A 115 3.58 23.87 30.30
N GLU A 116 3.89 23.88 31.59
CA GLU A 116 5.23 24.19 32.11
C GLU A 116 6.32 23.27 31.52
N PRO A 117 6.17 21.93 31.52
CA PRO A 117 7.16 21.04 30.89
C PRO A 117 7.33 21.28 29.38
N GLU A 118 6.24 21.60 28.69
CA GLU A 118 6.26 21.90 27.25
C GLU A 118 6.98 23.23 26.97
N VAL A 119 6.74 24.26 27.80
CA VAL A 119 7.44 25.53 27.70
C VAL A 119 8.93 25.37 27.96
N THR A 120 9.36 24.48 28.87
CA THR A 120 10.79 24.15 29.05
C THR A 120 11.42 23.66 27.74
N LYS A 121 10.71 22.83 26.95
CA LYS A 121 11.21 22.39 25.64
C LYS A 121 11.37 23.57 24.66
N LEU A 122 10.46 24.54 24.68
CA LEU A 122 10.56 25.77 23.85
C LEU A 122 11.72 26.68 24.27
N VAL A 123 11.98 26.77 25.58
CA VAL A 123 13.16 27.47 26.12
C VAL A 123 14.44 26.79 25.64
N ASN A 124 14.51 25.45 25.75
CA ASN A 124 15.65 24.69 25.26
C ASN A 124 15.86 24.84 23.75
N PHE A 125 14.77 24.81 22.96
CA PHE A 125 14.81 25.10 21.52
C PHE A 125 15.35 26.51 21.23
N MET A 126 14.89 27.53 21.97
CA MET A 126 15.38 28.90 21.83
C MET A 126 16.90 28.99 22.09
N TYR A 127 17.40 28.29 23.10
CA TYR A 127 18.84 28.24 23.38
C TYR A 127 19.61 27.44 22.34
N PHE A 128 19.09 26.30 21.92
CA PHE A 128 19.67 25.45 20.88
C PHE A 128 19.87 26.22 19.58
N GLN A 129 18.82 26.84 19.02
CA GLN A 129 18.94 27.54 17.73
C GLN A 129 19.95 28.68 17.80
N LYS A 130 20.03 29.39 18.95
CA LYS A 130 21.01 30.46 19.14
C LYS A 130 22.43 29.90 19.16
N ARG A 131 22.67 28.84 19.94
CA ARG A 131 23.95 28.13 20.04
C ARG A 131 24.37 27.58 18.68
N ALA A 132 23.47 26.95 17.95
CA ALA A 132 23.71 26.38 16.63
C ALA A 132 24.10 27.46 15.60
N VAL A 133 23.38 28.60 15.58
CA VAL A 133 23.73 29.73 14.71
C VAL A 133 25.09 30.33 15.09
N ASP A 134 25.34 30.56 16.39
CA ASP A 134 26.63 31.08 16.87
C ASP A 134 27.79 30.19 16.43
N TRP A 135 27.68 28.89 16.66
CA TRP A 135 28.72 27.93 16.33
C TRP A 135 28.92 27.79 14.81
N PHE A 136 27.83 27.72 14.03
CA PHE A 136 27.92 27.70 12.57
C PHE A 136 28.62 28.95 12.03
N CYS A 137 28.27 30.14 12.52
CA CYS A 137 28.92 31.38 12.11
C CYS A 137 30.39 31.44 12.54
N GLU A 138 30.75 30.94 13.73
CA GLU A 138 32.14 30.83 14.18
C GLU A 138 32.96 29.91 13.25
N GLU A 139 32.38 28.79 12.84
CA GLU A 139 33.02 27.86 11.92
C GLU A 139 33.20 28.46 10.52
N ILE A 140 32.18 29.15 9.98
CA ILE A 140 32.30 29.91 8.73
C ILE A 140 33.40 30.98 8.86
N LYS A 141 33.44 31.73 9.97
CA LYS A 141 34.47 32.74 10.24
C LYS A 141 35.87 32.13 10.28
N ARG A 142 36.03 30.95 10.87
CA ARG A 142 37.29 30.20 10.92
C ARG A 142 37.76 29.81 9.51
N LEU A 143 36.84 29.33 8.67
CA LEU A 143 37.13 28.93 7.28
C LEU A 143 37.37 30.13 6.33
N CYS A 144 36.75 31.28 6.60
CA CYS A 144 36.92 32.51 5.82
C CYS A 144 38.22 33.28 6.11
N HIS A 145 38.99 32.91 7.14
CA HIS A 145 40.24 33.60 7.49
C HIS A 145 41.21 33.64 6.28
N GLN A 146 41.89 34.77 6.04
CA GLN A 146 42.67 35.00 4.80
C GLN A 146 43.70 33.90 4.49
N GLU A 147 44.32 33.33 5.52
CA GLU A 147 45.25 32.21 5.38
C GLU A 147 44.54 30.87 5.17
N ARG A 148 43.42 30.62 5.87
CA ARG A 148 42.66 29.35 5.80
C ARG A 148 41.75 29.25 4.59
N ARG A 149 41.34 30.37 4.00
CA ARG A 149 40.55 30.39 2.76
C ARG A 149 41.28 29.77 1.57
N ARG A 150 42.60 29.64 1.66
CA ARG A 150 43.46 28.97 0.67
C ARG A 150 43.73 27.50 1.01
N ASP A 151 43.29 27.04 2.18
CA ASP A 151 43.50 25.68 2.63
C ASP A 151 42.41 24.73 2.12
N PHE A 152 42.76 23.46 2.05
CA PHE A 152 41.83 22.36 1.80
C PHE A 152 40.80 22.24 2.94
N VAL A 153 39.53 22.05 2.54
CA VAL A 153 38.36 21.70 3.37
C VAL A 153 37.72 20.50 2.70
N SER A 154 37.43 19.44 3.46
CA SER A 154 36.86 18.21 2.89
C SER A 154 35.45 18.40 2.34
N GLU A 155 35.11 17.63 1.31
CA GLU A 155 33.76 17.54 0.75
C GLU A 155 32.75 17.15 1.83
N ALA A 156 33.09 16.19 2.67
CA ALA A 156 32.24 15.75 3.77
C ALA A 156 31.91 16.91 4.72
N HIS A 157 32.91 17.74 5.09
CA HIS A 157 32.69 18.89 5.97
C HIS A 157 31.79 19.94 5.31
N LEU A 158 31.98 20.21 4.02
CA LEU A 158 31.13 21.14 3.26
C LEU A 158 29.68 20.65 3.18
N LEU A 159 29.46 19.35 2.99
CA LEU A 159 28.12 18.77 2.98
C LEU A 159 27.47 18.87 4.36
N THR A 160 28.22 18.67 5.44
CA THR A 160 27.74 18.85 6.81
C THR A 160 27.35 20.30 7.08
N LEU A 161 28.16 21.28 6.63
CA LEU A 161 27.75 22.70 6.65
C LEU A 161 26.47 22.94 5.82
N GLY A 162 26.33 22.27 4.68
CA GLY A 162 25.08 22.25 3.90
C GLY A 162 23.90 21.71 4.71
N LYS A 163 24.06 20.59 5.41
CA LYS A 163 23.01 20.03 6.29
C LYS A 163 22.60 21.01 7.40
N PHE A 164 23.53 21.79 7.95
CA PHE A 164 23.21 22.87 8.90
C PHE A 164 22.35 23.97 8.27
N ILE A 165 22.71 24.42 7.05
CA ILE A 165 21.90 25.38 6.29
C ILE A 165 20.46 24.85 6.13
N ASN A 166 20.32 23.57 5.74
CA ASN A 166 19.01 22.93 5.65
C ASN A 166 18.29 22.83 7.01
N MET A 167 18.99 22.45 8.09
CA MET A 167 18.42 22.37 9.45
C MET A 167 17.83 23.72 9.88
N PHE A 168 18.54 24.83 9.66
CA PHE A 168 18.00 26.16 9.96
C PHE A 168 16.74 26.47 9.15
N ALA A 169 16.70 26.12 7.86
CA ALA A 169 15.51 26.29 7.05
C ALA A 169 14.32 25.46 7.57
N VAL A 170 14.55 24.19 7.92
CA VAL A 170 13.52 23.29 8.47
C VAL A 170 12.97 23.85 9.78
N LEU A 171 13.84 24.18 10.75
CA LEU A 171 13.42 24.67 12.07
C LEU A 171 12.66 25.99 11.99
N ASP A 172 13.12 26.93 11.17
CA ASP A 172 12.45 28.23 11.04
C ASP A 172 11.09 28.09 10.36
N ALA A 173 11.00 27.24 9.33
CA ALA A 173 9.76 27.04 8.60
C ALA A 173 8.72 26.28 9.44
N LEU A 174 9.13 25.26 10.20
CA LEU A 174 8.27 24.57 11.18
C LEU A 174 7.81 25.53 12.29
N LYS A 175 8.71 26.35 12.83
CA LYS A 175 8.37 27.39 13.82
C LYS A 175 7.36 28.39 13.27
N ASN A 176 7.57 28.87 12.05
CA ASN A 176 6.69 29.85 11.40
C ASN A 176 5.28 29.29 11.19
N MET A 177 5.19 28.03 10.80
CA MET A 177 3.94 27.32 10.58
C MET A 177 3.15 27.10 11.88
N LYS A 178 3.82 26.75 12.98
CA LYS A 178 3.18 26.28 14.21
C LYS A 178 2.61 27.42 15.06
N SER A 179 1.41 27.87 14.68
CA SER A 179 0.61 28.80 15.50
C SER A 179 0.29 28.21 16.88
N SER A 180 0.10 26.89 16.97
CA SER A 180 -0.11 26.14 18.21
C SER A 180 0.96 26.42 19.28
N VAL A 181 2.25 26.40 18.90
CA VAL A 181 3.37 26.67 19.82
C VAL A 181 3.28 28.07 20.42
N LYS A 182 3.00 29.07 19.59
CA LYS A 182 2.86 30.47 20.02
C LYS A 182 1.66 30.65 20.96
N ASN A 183 0.54 30.01 20.64
CA ASN A 183 -0.71 30.13 21.40
C ASN A 183 -0.61 29.43 22.77
N ASP A 184 0.01 28.25 22.81
CA ASP A 184 0.22 27.51 24.06
C ASP A 184 1.13 28.29 25.01
N TYR A 185 2.24 28.86 24.51
CA TYR A 185 3.09 29.72 25.32
C TYR A 185 2.37 30.98 25.81
N ALA A 186 1.54 31.61 24.97
CA ALA A 186 0.74 32.78 25.36
C ALA A 186 -0.31 32.44 26.44
N GLN A 187 -0.89 31.23 26.41
CA GLN A 187 -1.80 30.75 27.44
C GLN A 187 -1.06 30.47 28.75
N TYR A 188 0.09 29.81 28.70
CA TYR A 188 0.97 29.59 29.85
C TYR A 188 1.37 30.91 30.52
N ARG A 189 1.88 31.88 29.74
CA ARG A 189 2.31 33.18 30.26
C ARG A 189 1.19 33.93 30.97
N ARG A 190 -0.04 33.86 30.45
CA ARG A 190 -1.23 34.46 31.10
C ARG A 190 -1.53 33.79 32.45
N ALA A 191 -1.50 32.46 32.50
CA ALA A 191 -1.77 31.69 33.71
C ALA A 191 -0.68 31.91 34.79
N ALA A 192 0.59 31.78 34.41
CA ALA A 192 1.73 31.98 35.30
C ALA A 192 1.81 33.42 35.85
N GLY A 193 1.51 34.41 35.01
CA GLY A 193 1.42 35.81 35.42
C GLY A 193 0.29 36.07 36.42
N PHE A 194 -0.87 35.46 36.23
CA PHE A 194 -1.99 35.55 37.18
C PHE A 194 -1.65 34.92 38.55
N LEU A 195 -1.02 33.74 38.54
CA LEU A 195 -0.60 33.02 39.74
C LEU A 195 0.65 33.61 40.42
N LYS A 196 1.25 34.66 39.84
CA LYS A 196 2.49 35.30 40.32
C LYS A 196 3.67 34.32 40.48
N LYS A 197 3.74 33.29 39.63
CA LYS A 197 4.81 32.29 39.65
C LYS A 197 6.14 32.79 39.06
N MET A 198 6.10 33.81 38.18
CA MET A 198 7.30 34.44 37.61
C MET A 198 7.70 35.67 38.43
N ALA A 199 8.61 35.48 39.39
CA ALA A 199 9.01 36.53 40.32
C ALA A 199 10.50 36.91 40.23
N ASP A 200 11.34 36.04 39.65
CA ASP A 200 12.77 36.28 39.51
C ASP A 200 13.10 37.08 38.23
N PRO A 201 14.04 38.05 38.28
CA PRO A 201 14.39 38.87 37.12
C PRO A 201 14.88 38.08 35.90
N GLN A 202 15.51 36.93 36.12
CA GLN A 202 16.06 36.09 35.05
C GLN A 202 14.96 35.37 34.27
N SER A 203 13.99 34.74 34.95
CA SER A 203 12.82 34.12 34.32
C SER A 203 11.96 35.14 33.56
N ILE A 204 11.83 36.36 34.08
CA ILE A 204 11.10 37.43 33.37
C ILE A 204 11.78 37.77 32.04
N GLN A 205 13.11 37.92 32.03
CA GLN A 205 13.87 38.20 30.82
C GLN A 205 13.82 37.04 29.82
N GLU A 206 13.96 35.80 30.30
CA GLU A 206 13.86 34.60 29.48
C GLU A 206 12.47 34.47 28.85
N SER A 207 11.41 34.70 29.63
CA SER A 207 10.03 34.73 29.16
C SER A 207 9.82 35.79 28.07
N GLN A 208 10.39 36.98 28.24
CA GLN A 208 10.32 38.05 27.26
C GLN A 208 11.06 37.68 25.96
N ASN A 209 12.25 37.09 26.06
CA ASN A 209 13.03 36.64 24.90
C ASN A 209 12.28 35.56 24.12
N LEU A 210 11.73 34.56 24.80
CA LEU A 210 10.95 33.50 24.16
C LEU A 210 9.71 34.06 23.45
N SER A 211 9.01 35.00 24.08
CA SER A 211 7.88 35.69 23.47
C SER A 211 8.26 36.41 22.17
N MET A 212 9.44 37.04 22.13
CA MET A 212 9.95 37.73 20.95
C MET A 212 10.35 36.74 19.85
N VAL A 213 10.98 35.61 20.21
CA VAL A 213 11.38 34.58 19.24
C VAL A 213 10.16 33.96 18.58
N LEU A 214 9.13 33.60 19.36
CA LEU A 214 7.90 33.00 18.84
C LEU A 214 7.02 33.98 18.05
N ALA A 215 7.10 35.29 18.33
CA ALA A 215 6.30 36.30 17.65
C ALA A 215 6.85 36.70 16.28
N ASN A 216 8.18 36.68 16.10
CA ASN A 216 8.82 37.13 14.87
C ASN A 216 8.88 36.01 13.83
N HIS A 217 8.38 36.30 12.63
CA HIS A 217 8.49 35.40 11.47
C HIS A 217 9.93 35.39 10.95
N ASP A 218 10.38 34.25 10.43
CA ASP A 218 11.73 34.05 9.86
C ASP A 218 12.87 34.44 10.81
N LYS A 219 12.67 34.25 12.13
CA LYS A 219 13.60 34.77 13.14
C LYS A 219 14.96 34.08 13.09
N ILE A 220 14.99 32.76 12.86
CA ILE A 220 16.26 32.01 12.79
C ILE A 220 17.02 32.43 11.54
N THR A 221 16.33 32.48 10.39
CA THR A 221 16.90 32.90 9.10
C THR A 221 17.46 34.32 9.15
N ASN A 222 16.70 35.27 9.70
CA ASN A 222 17.15 36.66 9.81
C ASN A 222 18.36 36.79 10.74
N THR A 223 18.35 36.09 11.88
CA THR A 223 19.49 36.09 12.82
C THR A 223 20.75 35.47 12.19
N LEU A 224 20.58 34.40 11.40
CA LEU A 224 21.66 33.77 10.66
C LEU A 224 22.22 34.72 9.59
N LYS A 225 21.37 35.38 8.80
CA LYS A 225 21.78 36.37 7.79
C LYS A 225 22.55 37.54 8.42
N GLU A 226 22.00 38.16 9.46
CA GLU A 226 22.62 39.28 10.16
C GLU A 226 24.04 38.92 10.62
N LYS A 227 24.24 37.73 11.20
CA LYS A 227 25.56 37.29 11.66
C LYS A 227 26.50 36.91 10.53
N LEU A 228 26.03 36.23 9.49
CA LEU A 228 26.85 35.87 8.33
C LEU A 228 27.36 37.12 7.60
N GLU A 229 26.53 38.15 7.43
CA GLU A 229 26.92 39.42 6.80
C GLU A 229 27.99 40.18 7.61
N THR A 230 28.20 39.87 8.89
CA THR A 230 29.33 40.43 9.66
C THR A 230 30.68 39.78 9.33
N ILE A 231 30.69 38.64 8.65
CA ILE A 231 31.89 37.85 8.35
C ILE A 231 32.37 38.19 6.93
N PRO A 232 33.55 38.83 6.77
CA PRO A 232 34.06 39.14 5.43
C PRO A 232 34.36 37.87 4.63
N GLY A 233 33.74 37.71 3.46
CA GLY A 233 33.96 36.58 2.57
C GLY A 233 33.16 35.32 2.91
N TYR A 234 32.10 35.41 3.72
CA TYR A 234 31.22 34.29 4.04
C TYR A 234 30.60 33.64 2.80
N GLU A 235 30.31 34.46 1.78
CA GLU A 235 29.69 34.05 0.52
C GLU A 235 30.55 33.06 -0.27
N GLU A 236 31.85 33.02 0.02
CA GLU A 236 32.80 32.17 -0.69
C GLU A 236 32.79 30.74 -0.13
N ILE A 237 32.59 30.57 1.17
CA ILE A 237 32.39 29.23 1.74
C ILE A 237 31.00 28.70 1.36
N LEU A 238 29.97 29.55 1.38
CA LEU A 238 28.64 29.15 0.89
C LEU A 238 28.66 28.77 -0.59
N ALA A 239 29.41 29.49 -1.43
CA ALA A 239 29.59 29.14 -2.83
C ALA A 239 30.31 27.79 -3.01
N ASP A 240 31.22 27.41 -2.11
CA ASP A 240 31.83 26.07 -2.11
C ASP A 240 30.82 24.98 -1.76
N VAL A 241 29.97 25.21 -0.76
CA VAL A 241 28.88 24.30 -0.38
C VAL A 241 27.91 24.10 -1.56
N ILE A 242 27.50 25.16 -2.24
CA ILE A 242 26.60 25.06 -3.40
C ILE A 242 27.28 24.32 -4.56
N ASN A 243 28.55 24.59 -4.83
CA ASN A 243 29.28 23.94 -5.93
C ASN A 243 29.51 22.45 -5.68
N ILE A 244 29.71 22.02 -4.43
CA ILE A 244 29.81 20.59 -4.13
C ILE A 244 28.46 19.90 -4.29
N CYS A 245 27.35 20.53 -3.87
CA CYS A 245 26.01 20.01 -4.13
C CYS A 245 25.72 19.85 -5.63
N LEU A 246 26.09 20.85 -6.44
CA LEU A 246 25.97 20.77 -7.91
C LEU A 246 26.82 19.63 -8.49
N THR A 247 28.03 19.44 -7.97
CA THR A 247 28.92 18.38 -8.41
C THR A 247 28.31 17.02 -8.09
N TYR A 248 27.79 16.83 -6.88
CA TYR A 248 27.16 15.58 -6.44
C TYR A 248 25.91 15.25 -7.23
N LEU A 249 25.14 16.26 -7.66
CA LEU A 249 24.03 16.06 -8.60
C LEU A 249 24.51 15.68 -10.00
N ASP A 250 25.51 16.40 -10.55
CA ASP A 250 26.07 16.15 -11.88
C ASP A 250 26.67 14.73 -11.98
N THR A 251 27.29 14.23 -10.90
CA THR A 251 27.95 12.91 -10.86
C THR A 251 27.13 11.81 -10.18
N ARG A 252 25.90 12.09 -9.73
CA ARG A 252 25.02 11.17 -8.99
C ARG A 252 25.66 10.56 -7.74
N MET A 253 26.34 11.39 -6.95
CA MET A 253 26.96 11.01 -5.68
C MET A 253 25.95 11.16 -4.53
N TYR A 254 24.93 10.31 -4.56
CA TYR A 254 23.92 10.14 -3.52
C TYR A 254 23.30 8.75 -3.66
N VAL A 255 22.73 8.21 -2.59
CA VAL A 255 22.06 6.90 -2.63
C VAL A 255 20.59 7.03 -2.27
N THR A 256 20.27 7.74 -1.19
CA THR A 256 18.89 7.80 -0.67
C THR A 256 18.08 8.99 -1.24
N PRO A 257 16.74 8.90 -1.24
CA PRO A 257 15.88 10.02 -1.65
C PRO A 257 16.14 11.30 -0.85
N GLU A 258 16.34 11.17 0.47
CA GLU A 258 16.60 12.28 1.36
C GLU A 258 17.91 13.01 1.01
N GLU A 259 18.99 12.26 0.77
CA GLU A 259 20.27 12.83 0.34
C GLU A 259 20.11 13.66 -0.93
N LYS A 260 19.42 13.12 -1.94
CA LYS A 260 19.12 13.84 -3.19
C LYS A 260 18.40 15.16 -2.88
N HIS A 261 17.30 15.12 -2.14
CA HIS A 261 16.47 16.30 -1.86
C HIS A 261 17.21 17.35 -1.02
N VAL A 262 18.08 16.95 -0.08
CA VAL A 262 18.91 17.88 0.70
C VAL A 262 19.81 18.71 -0.22
N LEU A 263 20.40 18.13 -1.27
CA LEU A 263 21.24 18.89 -2.21
C LEU A 263 20.45 20.04 -2.85
N PHE A 264 19.18 19.83 -3.23
CA PHE A 264 18.32 20.87 -3.78
C PHE A 264 17.97 21.95 -2.74
N LYS A 265 17.61 21.54 -1.52
CA LYS A 265 17.29 22.46 -0.41
C LYS A 265 18.48 23.35 -0.06
N VAL A 266 19.67 22.77 0.04
CA VAL A 266 20.92 23.49 0.33
C VAL A 266 21.28 24.48 -0.76
N MET A 267 21.14 24.11 -2.04
CA MET A 267 21.35 25.06 -3.14
C MET A 267 20.39 26.25 -3.06
N GLY A 268 19.10 25.99 -2.82
CA GLY A 268 18.07 27.04 -2.76
C GLY A 268 18.30 28.01 -1.61
N PHE A 269 18.38 27.48 -0.39
CA PHE A 269 18.56 28.32 0.80
C PHE A 269 19.96 28.93 0.85
N GLY A 270 20.99 28.24 0.38
CA GLY A 270 22.35 28.77 0.24
C GLY A 270 22.40 30.00 -0.67
N LEU A 271 21.75 29.96 -1.85
CA LEU A 271 21.62 31.14 -2.72
C LEU A 271 20.89 32.28 -2.02
N TYR A 272 19.82 31.97 -1.28
CA TYR A 272 19.05 32.96 -0.53
C TYR A 272 19.88 33.62 0.60
N LEU A 273 20.78 32.89 1.26
CA LEU A 273 21.70 33.42 2.27
C LEU A 273 22.85 34.24 1.66
N MET A 274 23.30 33.87 0.45
CA MET A 274 24.36 34.57 -0.27
C MET A 274 23.89 35.87 -0.93
N ASP A 275 22.60 36.01 -1.24
CA ASP A 275 22.03 37.22 -1.83
C ASP A 275 21.54 38.17 -0.74
N GLY A 276 22.33 39.21 -0.46
CA GLY A 276 22.16 40.08 0.70
C GLY A 276 22.73 41.48 0.49
N SER A 277 22.96 42.23 1.57
CA SER A 277 23.45 43.61 1.47
C SER A 277 24.92 43.69 1.01
N GLN A 278 25.74 42.71 1.42
CA GLN A 278 27.18 42.68 1.14
C GLN A 278 27.58 41.79 -0.06
N SER A 279 26.70 40.86 -0.46
CA SER A 279 26.98 39.87 -1.52
C SER A 279 25.82 39.80 -2.51
N ASN A 280 26.14 39.52 -3.77
CA ASN A 280 25.16 39.45 -4.86
C ASN A 280 25.46 38.22 -5.74
N ILE A 281 24.51 37.30 -5.81
CA ILE A 281 24.69 36.00 -6.50
C ILE A 281 24.92 36.18 -8.01
N TYR A 282 24.34 37.19 -8.64
CA TYR A 282 24.49 37.47 -10.07
C TYR A 282 25.88 38.00 -10.43
N LYS A 283 26.52 38.72 -9.51
CA LYS A 283 27.93 39.11 -9.64
C LYS A 283 28.89 37.94 -9.41
N LEU A 284 28.51 36.98 -8.57
CA LEU A 284 29.29 35.75 -8.39
C LEU A 284 29.19 34.84 -9.62
N ASP A 285 28.01 34.76 -10.24
CA ASP A 285 27.79 34.06 -11.51
C ASP A 285 28.58 34.68 -12.66
N SER A 286 28.62 36.01 -12.78
CA SER A 286 29.42 36.68 -13.81
C SER A 286 30.93 36.45 -13.64
N LYS A 287 31.39 36.24 -12.40
CA LYS A 287 32.76 35.80 -12.07
C LYS A 287 32.97 34.29 -12.24
N LYS A 288 31.95 33.54 -12.69
CA LYS A 288 31.95 32.07 -12.79
C LYS A 288 32.24 31.35 -11.47
N ARG A 289 31.91 31.98 -10.34
CA ARG A 289 32.13 31.42 -9.00
C ARG A 289 31.07 30.38 -8.63
N ILE A 290 29.86 30.59 -9.12
CA ILE A 290 28.70 29.68 -9.07
C ILE A 290 28.09 29.64 -10.47
N SER A 291 27.24 28.65 -10.74
CA SER A 291 26.55 28.52 -12.02
C SER A 291 25.04 28.56 -11.81
N LEU A 292 24.44 29.75 -11.94
CA LEU A 292 22.99 29.93 -11.76
C LEU A 292 22.20 29.22 -12.86
N SER A 293 22.75 29.13 -14.08
CA SER A 293 22.11 28.43 -15.20
C SER A 293 21.94 26.92 -14.96
N LYS A 294 22.91 26.27 -14.31
CA LYS A 294 22.78 24.86 -13.90
C LYS A 294 21.73 24.69 -12.82
N ILE A 295 21.73 25.55 -11.80
CA ILE A 295 20.76 25.51 -10.70
C ILE A 295 19.35 25.74 -11.24
N ASP A 296 19.14 26.71 -12.12
CA ASP A 296 17.84 26.97 -12.77
C ASP A 296 17.34 25.74 -13.53
N LYS A 297 18.21 25.05 -14.29
CA LYS A 297 17.85 23.82 -14.99
C LYS A 297 17.40 22.72 -14.03
N TYR A 298 18.13 22.51 -12.94
CA TYR A 298 17.77 21.53 -11.92
C TYR A 298 16.46 21.87 -11.22
N PHE A 299 16.25 23.14 -10.84
CA PHE A 299 15.01 23.60 -10.20
C PHE A 299 13.81 23.57 -11.15
N LYS A 300 14.04 23.64 -12.46
CA LYS A 300 12.98 23.46 -13.45
C LYS A 300 12.59 21.99 -13.62
N GLN A 301 13.57 21.08 -13.55
CA GLN A 301 13.32 19.65 -13.61
C GLN A 301 12.57 19.16 -12.37
N LEU A 302 13.07 19.56 -11.19
CA LEU A 302 12.48 19.30 -9.89
C LEU A 302 12.19 20.63 -9.19
N GLN A 303 10.92 20.98 -9.10
CA GLN A 303 10.43 22.26 -8.59
C GLN A 303 10.08 22.21 -7.10
N VAL A 304 9.64 21.04 -6.61
CA VAL A 304 9.09 20.88 -5.26
C VAL A 304 9.77 19.70 -4.60
N VAL A 305 10.20 19.88 -3.36
CA VAL A 305 10.79 18.81 -2.54
C VAL A 305 10.22 18.85 -1.14
N THR A 306 10.28 17.71 -0.46
CA THR A 306 9.88 17.60 0.93
C THR A 306 10.86 18.35 1.84
N LEU A 307 10.31 19.29 2.61
CA LEU A 307 11.08 20.01 3.61
C LEU A 307 11.13 19.20 4.91
N PHE A 308 9.97 18.85 5.47
CA PHE A 308 9.80 17.98 6.64
C PHE A 308 8.35 17.48 6.74
N GLY A 309 8.12 16.18 6.89
CA GLY A 309 6.75 15.64 6.95
C GLY A 309 5.94 15.91 5.67
N ASP A 310 4.69 16.31 5.83
CA ASP A 310 3.83 16.78 4.74
C ASP A 310 4.10 18.23 4.30
N MET A 311 5.01 18.93 4.98
CA MET A 311 5.42 20.28 4.60
C MET A 311 6.42 20.24 3.44
N GLN A 312 5.98 20.78 2.31
CA GLN A 312 6.77 20.85 1.08
C GLN A 312 7.39 22.23 0.88
N ILE A 313 8.45 22.32 0.09
CA ILE A 313 9.05 23.59 -0.30
C ILE A 313 9.18 23.71 -1.83
N PRO A 314 8.50 24.71 -2.44
CA PRO A 314 8.79 25.09 -3.81
C PRO A 314 10.16 25.76 -3.88
N LEU A 315 11.10 25.16 -4.61
CA LEU A 315 12.50 25.62 -4.64
C LEU A 315 12.66 27.02 -5.24
N TYR A 316 11.78 27.39 -6.18
CA TYR A 316 11.73 28.75 -6.75
C TYR A 316 11.39 29.82 -5.71
N SER A 317 10.80 29.45 -4.57
CA SER A 317 10.46 30.40 -3.50
C SER A 317 11.70 31.04 -2.88
N TYR A 318 12.82 30.31 -2.80
CA TYR A 318 14.10 30.86 -2.32
C TYR A 318 14.66 31.92 -3.26
N ILE A 319 14.46 31.71 -4.57
CA ILE A 319 14.93 32.64 -5.61
C ILE A 319 14.06 33.91 -5.62
N THR A 320 12.74 33.75 -5.63
CA THR A 320 11.79 34.88 -5.69
C THR A 320 11.82 35.77 -4.46
N LYS A 321 12.19 35.22 -3.29
CA LYS A 321 12.36 35.99 -2.05
C LYS A 321 13.73 36.71 -1.97
N SER A 322 14.65 36.48 -2.90
CA SER A 322 16.00 37.05 -2.83
C SER A 322 15.98 38.57 -3.13
N PRO A 323 16.80 39.39 -2.44
CA PRO A 323 16.75 40.85 -2.56
C PRO A 323 16.95 41.39 -3.98
N HIS A 324 17.75 40.70 -4.81
CA HIS A 324 18.08 41.17 -6.17
C HIS A 324 17.32 40.43 -7.29
N TYR A 325 16.27 39.68 -6.95
CA TYR A 325 15.50 38.88 -7.92
C TYR A 325 14.80 39.73 -8.98
N GLU A 326 14.08 40.78 -8.60
CA GLU A 326 13.22 41.56 -9.50
C GLU A 326 14.02 42.16 -10.68
N GLU A 327 15.24 42.66 -10.42
CA GLU A 327 16.13 43.19 -11.44
C GLU A 327 16.68 42.12 -12.40
N ASN A 328 16.64 40.84 -12.00
CA ASN A 328 17.26 39.72 -12.71
C ASN A 328 16.27 38.60 -13.05
N LYS A 329 14.96 38.89 -13.08
CA LYS A 329 13.90 37.92 -13.34
C LYS A 329 14.09 37.13 -14.63
N SER A 330 14.62 37.77 -15.68
CA SER A 330 14.88 37.16 -16.99
C SER A 330 15.91 36.02 -16.98
N ARG A 331 16.68 35.85 -15.90
CA ARG A 331 17.67 34.76 -15.79
C ARG A 331 17.09 33.43 -15.32
N TRP A 332 15.86 33.42 -14.82
CA TRP A 332 15.26 32.24 -14.18
C TRP A 332 14.09 31.71 -14.99
N THR A 333 14.16 30.44 -15.40
CA THR A 333 13.06 29.74 -16.08
C THR A 333 12.31 28.78 -15.15
N CYS A 334 12.89 28.41 -14.01
CA CYS A 334 12.23 27.56 -12.99
C CYS A 334 11.06 28.25 -12.27
N THR A 335 10.94 29.58 -12.39
CA THR A 335 9.85 30.37 -11.80
C THR A 335 8.55 30.32 -12.61
N ALA A 336 8.59 29.78 -13.83
CA ALA A 336 7.40 29.57 -14.64
C ALA A 336 6.75 28.21 -14.31
N THR A 337 5.45 28.23 -14.00
CA THR A 337 4.64 27.03 -13.73
C THR A 337 4.28 26.33 -15.04
N ASN A 338 5.18 25.46 -15.52
CA ASN A 338 4.88 24.52 -16.58
C ASN A 338 4.94 23.09 -16.02
N ASN A 339 4.04 22.22 -16.47
CA ASN A 339 4.05 20.79 -16.12
C ASN A 339 5.36 20.16 -16.63
N SER A 340 6.26 19.85 -15.70
CA SER A 340 7.48 19.09 -15.98
C SER A 340 7.10 17.65 -16.34
N PRO A 341 7.67 17.06 -17.42
CA PRO A 341 7.49 15.64 -17.73
C PRO A 341 7.92 14.72 -16.57
N SER A 342 8.80 15.21 -15.68
CA SER A 342 9.28 14.48 -14.51
C SER A 342 8.18 14.17 -13.49
N TYR A 343 7.03 14.87 -13.52
CA TYR A 343 5.88 14.55 -12.65
C TYR A 343 4.84 13.66 -13.33
N ASN A 344 5.02 13.30 -14.60
CA ASN A 344 4.10 12.39 -15.29
C ASN A 344 4.48 10.93 -15.01
N ILE A 345 3.89 10.34 -13.98
CA ILE A 345 4.17 8.94 -13.60
C ILE A 345 3.85 7.95 -14.73
N LEU A 346 2.86 8.25 -15.57
CA LEU A 346 2.43 7.38 -16.67
C LEU A 346 3.52 7.25 -17.75
N GLU A 347 4.26 8.33 -18.03
CA GLU A 347 5.40 8.30 -18.94
C GLU A 347 6.60 7.55 -18.34
N GLN A 348 6.78 7.60 -17.01
CA GLN A 348 7.88 6.93 -16.32
C GLN A 348 7.60 5.44 -16.03
N LEU A 349 6.33 5.01 -16.09
CA LEU A 349 5.93 3.66 -15.69
C LEU A 349 6.54 2.57 -16.58
N GLN A 350 6.58 2.78 -17.89
CA GLN A 350 7.13 1.80 -18.83
C GLN A 350 8.65 1.57 -18.62
N PRO A 351 9.49 2.62 -18.53
CA PRO A 351 10.89 2.47 -18.13
C PRO A 351 11.07 1.71 -16.80
N ILE A 352 10.28 2.04 -15.77
CA ILE A 352 10.37 1.39 -14.46
C ILE A 352 10.07 -0.11 -14.58
N ARG A 353 9.02 -0.51 -15.33
CA ARG A 353 8.69 -1.94 -15.55
C ARG A 353 9.81 -2.71 -16.24
N GLU A 354 10.45 -2.09 -17.23
CA GLU A 354 11.56 -2.70 -17.97
C GLU A 354 12.79 -2.89 -17.08
N GLU A 355 13.15 -1.86 -16.30
CA GLU A 355 14.26 -1.92 -15.34
C GLU A 355 13.99 -2.95 -14.24
N HIS A 356 12.78 -2.97 -13.68
CA HIS A 356 12.35 -3.92 -12.67
C HIS A 356 12.47 -5.36 -13.17
N THR A 357 11.95 -5.65 -14.37
CA THR A 357 12.01 -6.98 -14.97
C THR A 357 13.45 -7.42 -15.21
N LYS A 358 14.29 -6.52 -15.74
CA LYS A 358 15.71 -6.82 -16.01
C LYS A 358 16.47 -7.10 -14.72
N TYR A 359 16.32 -6.25 -13.71
CA TYR A 359 17.05 -6.38 -12.45
C TYR A 359 16.62 -7.62 -11.65
N ILE A 360 15.31 -7.88 -11.52
CA ILE A 360 14.82 -9.06 -10.80
C ILE A 360 15.26 -10.35 -11.49
N SER A 361 15.29 -10.40 -12.82
CA SER A 361 15.76 -11.58 -13.55
C SER A 361 17.23 -11.88 -13.25
N GLU A 362 18.07 -10.84 -13.16
CA GLU A 362 19.49 -10.95 -12.80
C GLU A 362 19.66 -11.36 -11.33
N LEU A 363 18.92 -10.72 -10.41
CA LEU A 363 18.93 -11.02 -8.98
C LEU A 363 18.51 -12.47 -8.71
N ALA A 364 17.42 -12.93 -9.34
CA ALA A 364 16.90 -14.28 -9.19
C ALA A 364 17.90 -15.34 -9.66
N ARG A 365 18.68 -15.06 -10.71
CA ARG A 365 19.76 -15.96 -11.16
C ARG A 365 20.80 -16.16 -10.06
N HIS A 366 21.30 -15.08 -9.47
CA HIS A 366 22.29 -15.16 -8.39
C HIS A 366 21.71 -15.78 -7.11
N SER A 367 20.45 -15.51 -6.78
CA SER A 367 19.76 -16.18 -5.66
C SER A 367 19.67 -17.70 -5.88
N ASN A 368 19.28 -18.14 -7.08
CA ASN A 368 19.15 -19.56 -7.39
C ASN A 368 20.51 -20.25 -7.43
N GLU A 369 21.54 -19.62 -7.98
CA GLU A 369 22.92 -20.13 -7.95
C GLU A 369 23.37 -20.34 -6.50
N VAL A 370 23.17 -19.36 -5.61
CA VAL A 370 23.57 -19.47 -4.20
C VAL A 370 22.78 -20.54 -3.44
N VAL A 371 21.50 -20.75 -3.76
CA VAL A 371 20.66 -21.78 -3.10
C VAL A 371 20.95 -23.18 -3.65
N THR A 372 21.24 -23.31 -4.95
CA THR A 372 21.44 -24.62 -5.61
C THR A 372 22.90 -25.09 -5.55
N THR A 373 23.86 -24.19 -5.43
CA THR A 373 25.26 -24.53 -5.21
C THR A 373 25.55 -24.55 -3.71
N ALA A 374 25.51 -25.73 -3.12
CA ALA A 374 26.09 -26.03 -1.82
C ALA A 374 27.64 -25.90 -1.88
N GLN A 375 28.18 -24.74 -2.27
CA GLN A 375 29.60 -24.44 -2.19
C GLN A 375 29.92 -23.98 -0.77
N LYS A 376 30.03 -24.93 0.17
CA LYS A 376 30.49 -24.67 1.54
C LYS A 376 32.00 -24.85 1.76
N ASP A 377 32.79 -25.26 0.76
CA ASP A 377 34.24 -25.51 0.97
C ASP A 377 35.20 -24.54 0.26
N SER A 378 34.75 -23.73 -0.70
CA SER A 378 35.60 -22.74 -1.39
C SER A 378 35.09 -21.31 -1.23
N PRO A 379 35.89 -20.36 -0.75
CA PRO A 379 35.49 -18.95 -0.71
C PRO A 379 35.27 -18.39 -2.12
N ARG A 380 34.22 -17.58 -2.30
CA ARG A 380 33.93 -16.84 -3.55
C ARG A 380 35.15 -16.08 -4.02
N THR A 381 35.34 -16.01 -5.34
CA THR A 381 36.44 -15.24 -5.96
C THR A 381 36.25 -13.73 -5.75
N ASP A 382 37.31 -12.95 -5.96
CA ASP A 382 37.22 -11.49 -5.87
C ASP A 382 36.22 -10.94 -6.93
N GLU A 383 36.20 -11.52 -8.14
CA GLU A 383 35.25 -11.16 -9.19
C GLU A 383 33.80 -11.44 -8.80
N GLU A 384 33.49 -12.60 -8.23
CA GLU A 384 32.13 -12.95 -7.77
C GLU A 384 31.66 -12.02 -6.64
N ASN A 385 32.53 -11.71 -5.68
CA ASN A 385 32.21 -10.77 -4.61
C ASN A 385 31.96 -9.36 -5.14
N LYS A 386 32.74 -8.93 -6.15
CA LYS A 386 32.55 -7.65 -6.83
C LYS A 386 31.22 -7.58 -7.58
N GLU A 387 30.88 -8.60 -8.36
CA GLU A 387 29.60 -8.67 -9.08
C GLU A 387 28.40 -8.55 -8.13
N LEU A 388 28.42 -9.25 -6.99
CA LEU A 388 27.38 -9.16 -5.97
C LEU A 388 27.35 -7.78 -5.28
N CYS A 389 28.51 -7.17 -5.04
CA CYS A 389 28.60 -5.82 -4.49
C CYS A 389 28.00 -4.77 -5.45
N ASP A 390 28.31 -4.88 -6.75
CA ASP A 390 27.76 -4.02 -7.80
C ASP A 390 26.26 -4.25 -7.99
N LEU A 391 25.78 -5.49 -7.85
CA LEU A 391 24.37 -5.82 -7.87
C LEU A 391 23.63 -5.18 -6.68
N ALA A 392 24.18 -5.26 -5.46
CA ALA A 392 23.62 -4.63 -4.26
C ALA A 392 23.49 -3.12 -4.42
N LEU A 393 24.55 -2.45 -4.90
CA LEU A 393 24.55 -1.00 -5.15
C LEU A 393 23.50 -0.60 -6.19
N ARG A 394 23.43 -1.32 -7.33
CA ARG A 394 22.43 -1.06 -8.37
C ARG A 394 21.00 -1.22 -7.83
N GLY A 395 20.75 -2.21 -6.98
CA GLY A 395 19.43 -2.45 -6.41
C GLY A 395 18.96 -1.32 -5.50
N VAL A 396 19.81 -0.85 -4.58
CA VAL A 396 19.45 0.28 -3.71
C VAL A 396 19.30 1.59 -4.48
N GLN A 397 20.08 1.79 -5.56
CA GLN A 397 19.94 2.94 -6.45
C GLN A 397 18.64 2.92 -7.27
N LEU A 398 18.23 1.74 -7.77
CA LEU A 398 16.95 1.56 -8.47
C LEU A 398 15.78 1.84 -7.55
N LEU A 399 15.76 1.21 -6.36
CA LEU A 399 14.75 1.42 -5.33
C LEU A 399 14.63 2.91 -4.96
N SER A 400 15.77 3.56 -4.70
CA SER A 400 15.81 5.00 -4.44
C SER A 400 15.21 5.83 -5.57
N SER A 401 15.56 5.53 -6.83
CA SER A 401 15.03 6.26 -8.00
C SER A 401 13.50 6.14 -8.10
N TRP A 402 12.93 4.96 -7.82
CA TRP A 402 11.49 4.74 -7.87
C TRP A 402 10.78 5.43 -6.70
N THR A 403 11.34 5.35 -5.50
CA THR A 403 10.82 6.05 -4.31
C THR A 403 10.84 7.56 -4.51
N VAL A 404 11.93 8.12 -5.05
CA VAL A 404 12.05 9.53 -5.42
C VAL A 404 10.93 9.92 -6.40
N GLN A 405 10.69 9.12 -7.45
CA GLN A 405 9.65 9.41 -8.43
C GLN A 405 8.25 9.54 -7.81
N LEU A 406 7.90 8.65 -6.87
CA LEU A 406 6.62 8.71 -6.14
C LEU A 406 6.55 9.91 -5.20
N MET A 407 7.59 10.12 -4.41
CA MET A 407 7.62 11.19 -3.40
C MET A 407 7.66 12.58 -4.04
N GLU A 408 8.35 12.75 -5.18
CA GLU A 408 8.37 14.01 -5.94
C GLU A 408 6.98 14.31 -6.55
N LEU A 409 6.28 13.31 -7.08
CA LEU A 409 4.90 13.46 -7.56
C LEU A 409 3.95 13.85 -6.41
N TYR A 410 3.99 13.13 -5.29
CA TYR A 410 3.20 13.43 -4.11
C TYR A 410 3.46 14.86 -3.60
N SER A 411 4.73 15.23 -3.46
CA SER A 411 5.14 16.58 -3.03
C SER A 411 4.61 17.66 -3.96
N TRP A 412 4.68 17.43 -5.28
CA TRP A 412 4.17 18.38 -6.27
C TRP A 412 2.65 18.54 -6.19
N LYS A 413 1.90 17.44 -6.03
CA LYS A 413 0.43 17.45 -5.90
C LYS A 413 -0.02 18.15 -4.61
N LEU A 414 0.73 17.99 -3.51
CA LEU A 414 0.43 18.70 -2.27
C LEU A 414 0.44 20.22 -2.44
N VAL A 415 1.43 20.79 -3.12
CA VAL A 415 1.50 22.26 -3.29
C VAL A 415 0.69 22.79 -4.48
N HIS A 416 0.14 21.90 -5.32
CA HIS A 416 -0.75 22.25 -6.43
C HIS A 416 -2.10 21.53 -6.27
N PRO A 417 -2.90 21.90 -5.25
CA PRO A 417 -4.23 21.32 -5.08
C PRO A 417 -5.09 21.59 -6.32
N THR A 418 -5.86 20.59 -6.73
CA THR A 418 -6.76 20.74 -7.87
C THR A 418 -7.90 21.71 -7.56
N ASP A 419 -8.67 22.04 -8.58
CA ASP A 419 -9.89 22.81 -8.46
C ASP A 419 -10.96 22.27 -9.40
N ASN A 420 -12.16 22.86 -9.33
CA ASN A 420 -13.30 22.49 -10.17
C ASN A 420 -13.10 22.82 -11.67
N PHE A 421 -12.07 23.58 -12.04
CA PHE A 421 -11.74 23.86 -13.44
C PHE A 421 -10.88 22.74 -14.03
N SER A 422 -9.89 22.26 -13.27
CA SER A 422 -9.02 21.16 -13.64
C SER A 422 -9.68 19.79 -13.50
N ASN A 423 -10.45 19.57 -12.42
CA ASN A 423 -11.20 18.34 -12.18
C ASN A 423 -12.67 18.66 -11.92
N LYS A 424 -13.56 18.26 -12.85
CA LYS A 424 -15.01 18.52 -12.76
C LYS A 424 -15.70 17.80 -11.61
N ASP A 425 -15.10 16.73 -11.09
CA ASP A 425 -15.63 15.96 -9.97
C ASP A 425 -15.20 16.56 -8.62
N CYS A 426 -14.31 17.56 -8.62
CA CYS A 426 -13.87 18.26 -7.42
C CYS A 426 -14.92 19.30 -6.97
N PRO A 427 -15.52 19.16 -5.78
CA PRO A 427 -16.44 20.15 -5.25
C PRO A 427 -15.75 21.51 -5.02
N LYS A 428 -16.50 22.61 -5.21
CA LYS A 428 -15.98 23.97 -4.94
C LYS A 428 -15.69 24.23 -3.46
N GLU A 429 -16.37 23.51 -2.57
CA GLU A 429 -16.23 23.66 -1.11
C GLU A 429 -15.26 22.64 -0.51
N ALA A 430 -14.61 21.80 -1.34
CA ALA A 430 -13.63 20.83 -0.87
C ALA A 430 -12.44 21.55 -0.21
N GLU A 431 -12.08 21.09 0.98
CA GLU A 431 -10.96 21.66 1.74
C GLU A 431 -9.63 21.43 1.02
N GLU A 432 -8.63 22.25 1.33
CA GLU A 432 -7.37 22.27 0.58
C GLU A 432 -6.66 20.91 0.57
N TYR A 433 -6.62 20.21 1.69
CA TYR A 433 -5.99 18.89 1.76
C TYR A 433 -6.73 17.84 0.91
N GLU A 434 -8.07 17.86 0.89
CA GLU A 434 -8.87 16.97 0.04
C GLU A 434 -8.63 17.21 -1.45
N ARG A 435 -8.45 18.49 -1.83
CA ARG A 435 -8.08 18.90 -3.19
C ARG A 435 -6.63 18.59 -3.54
N ALA A 436 -5.76 18.50 -2.55
CA ALA A 436 -4.36 18.13 -2.71
C ALA A 436 -4.16 16.61 -2.85
N THR A 437 -5.01 15.80 -2.21
CA THR A 437 -4.96 14.34 -2.24
C THR A 437 -6.08 13.73 -3.09
N ARG A 438 -7.25 13.44 -2.49
CA ARG A 438 -8.36 12.65 -3.06
C ARG A 438 -8.70 12.99 -4.51
N TYR A 439 -8.85 14.29 -4.81
CA TYR A 439 -9.29 14.78 -6.12
C TYR A 439 -8.14 15.07 -7.09
N ASN A 440 -6.88 15.00 -6.63
CA ASN A 440 -5.72 15.40 -7.42
C ASN A 440 -5.08 14.24 -8.21
N TYR A 441 -5.63 13.03 -8.09
CA TYR A 441 -5.17 11.86 -8.83
C TYR A 441 -6.31 11.27 -9.67
N ASP A 442 -6.05 11.07 -10.95
CA ASP A 442 -6.94 10.31 -11.81
C ASP A 442 -6.81 8.79 -11.58
N THR A 443 -7.65 8.01 -12.26
CA THR A 443 -7.69 6.54 -12.14
C THR A 443 -6.37 5.90 -12.55
N ASP A 444 -5.78 6.33 -13.66
CA ASP A 444 -4.57 5.73 -14.20
C ASP A 444 -3.35 6.10 -13.35
N GLU A 445 -3.28 7.34 -12.84
CA GLU A 445 -2.29 7.80 -11.88
C GLU A 445 -2.33 6.97 -10.60
N LYS A 446 -3.52 6.68 -10.03
CA LYS A 446 -3.67 5.85 -8.82
C LYS A 446 -3.14 4.43 -9.07
N PHE A 447 -3.49 3.81 -10.19
CA PHE A 447 -2.98 2.48 -10.52
C PHE A 447 -1.47 2.45 -10.74
N ALA A 448 -0.93 3.42 -11.47
CA ALA A 448 0.52 3.56 -11.65
C ALA A 448 1.24 3.76 -10.31
N PHE A 449 0.66 4.55 -9.40
CA PHE A 449 1.20 4.76 -8.05
C PHE A 449 1.27 3.44 -7.27
N VAL A 450 0.19 2.64 -7.27
CA VAL A 450 0.17 1.33 -6.61
C VAL A 450 1.19 0.36 -7.22
N GLU A 451 1.28 0.32 -8.55
CA GLU A 451 2.21 -0.58 -9.23
C GLU A 451 3.67 -0.28 -8.86
N VAL A 452 4.05 1.00 -8.78
CA VAL A 452 5.40 1.39 -8.36
C VAL A 452 5.65 1.11 -6.88
N ILE A 453 4.67 1.34 -5.99
CA ILE A 453 4.78 0.91 -4.58
C ILE A 453 5.05 -0.60 -4.50
N ALA A 454 4.30 -1.40 -5.25
CA ALA A 454 4.46 -2.84 -5.26
C ALA A 454 5.83 -3.29 -5.80
N MET A 455 6.34 -2.64 -6.84
CA MET A 455 7.69 -2.90 -7.36
C MET A 455 8.78 -2.55 -6.34
N ILE A 456 8.63 -1.42 -5.62
CA ILE A 456 9.55 -1.02 -4.55
C ILE A 456 9.54 -2.05 -3.43
N LYS A 457 8.36 -2.34 -2.87
CA LYS A 457 8.19 -3.24 -1.71
C LYS A 457 8.51 -4.70 -2.05
N GLY A 458 8.14 -5.15 -3.25
CA GLY A 458 8.48 -6.49 -3.75
C GLY A 458 9.98 -6.66 -3.95
N LEU A 459 10.68 -5.68 -4.54
CA LEU A 459 12.12 -5.74 -4.69
C LEU A 459 12.85 -5.59 -3.35
N GLN A 460 12.35 -4.73 -2.44
CA GLN A 460 12.87 -4.61 -1.07
C GLN A 460 12.88 -5.97 -0.35
N LEU A 461 11.82 -6.75 -0.49
CA LEU A 461 11.75 -8.10 0.07
C LEU A 461 12.84 -9.02 -0.50
N LEU A 462 13.00 -9.04 -1.82
CA LEU A 462 14.00 -9.90 -2.48
C LEU A 462 15.42 -9.50 -2.07
N MET A 463 15.71 -8.20 -2.00
CA MET A 463 16.99 -7.66 -1.55
C MET A 463 17.26 -8.01 -0.08
N SER A 464 16.25 -7.95 0.78
CA SER A 464 16.35 -8.32 2.20
C SER A 464 16.63 -9.81 2.37
N ARG A 465 16.02 -10.68 1.56
CA ARG A 465 16.32 -12.14 1.58
C ARG A 465 17.76 -12.44 1.18
N MET A 466 18.37 -11.62 0.33
CA MET A 466 19.77 -11.74 -0.07
C MET A 466 20.75 -10.99 0.85
N GLU A 467 20.27 -10.35 1.92
CA GLU A 467 21.09 -9.49 2.79
C GLU A 467 22.35 -10.20 3.30
N SER A 468 22.24 -11.43 3.79
CA SER A 468 23.41 -12.17 4.31
C SER A 468 24.48 -12.39 3.23
N VAL A 469 24.06 -12.66 2.00
CA VAL A 469 24.94 -12.90 0.85
C VAL A 469 25.61 -11.58 0.44
N PHE A 470 24.82 -10.51 0.34
CA PHE A 470 25.34 -9.17 0.04
C PHE A 470 26.33 -8.70 1.10
N ASN A 471 25.98 -8.81 2.38
CA ASN A 471 26.82 -8.37 3.48
C ASN A 471 28.19 -9.06 3.49
N GLU A 472 28.27 -10.36 3.18
CA GLU A 472 29.56 -11.04 3.03
C GLU A 472 30.33 -10.54 1.80
N ALA A 473 29.67 -10.50 0.62
CA ALA A 473 30.32 -10.11 -0.63
C ALA A 473 30.83 -8.65 -0.58
N ILE A 474 30.03 -7.74 -0.04
CA ILE A 474 30.36 -6.32 0.17
C ILE A 474 31.59 -6.19 1.06
N ARG A 475 31.62 -6.87 2.23
CA ARG A 475 32.76 -6.78 3.16
C ARG A 475 34.04 -7.31 2.53
N ARG A 476 33.97 -8.45 1.83
CA ARG A 476 35.12 -9.02 1.12
C ARG A 476 35.61 -8.12 -0.01
N ASN A 477 34.69 -7.61 -0.84
CA ASN A 477 35.03 -6.73 -1.95
C ASN A 477 35.64 -5.41 -1.47
N ILE A 478 35.00 -4.73 -0.51
CA ILE A 478 35.50 -3.46 0.04
C ILE A 478 36.87 -3.64 0.70
N TYR A 479 37.07 -4.75 1.42
CA TYR A 479 38.37 -5.08 1.98
C TYR A 479 39.43 -5.27 0.91
N ALA A 480 39.14 -6.09 -0.11
CA ALA A 480 40.04 -6.35 -1.22
C ALA A 480 40.39 -5.07 -1.98
N ASP A 481 39.40 -4.27 -2.35
CA ASP A 481 39.56 -2.99 -3.04
C ASP A 481 40.43 -2.02 -2.22
N LEU A 482 40.15 -1.88 -0.91
CA LEU A 482 40.93 -1.01 -0.02
C LEU A 482 42.38 -1.50 0.13
N GLN A 483 42.59 -2.79 0.38
CA GLN A 483 43.93 -3.34 0.60
C GLN A 483 44.76 -3.34 -0.69
N ASP A 484 44.18 -3.70 -1.83
CA ASP A 484 44.86 -3.63 -3.12
C ASP A 484 45.22 -2.19 -3.46
N PHE A 485 44.34 -1.23 -3.14
CA PHE A 485 44.64 0.18 -3.30
C PHE A 485 45.85 0.61 -2.46
N VAL A 486 45.84 0.36 -1.14
CA VAL A 486 46.91 0.85 -0.25
C VAL A 486 48.21 0.05 -0.31
N GLN A 487 48.17 -1.25 -0.63
CA GLN A 487 49.34 -2.11 -0.70
C GLN A 487 49.96 -2.17 -2.11
N ILE A 488 49.16 -2.07 -3.18
CA ILE A 488 49.63 -2.23 -4.56
C ILE A 488 49.56 -0.89 -5.31
N VAL A 489 48.38 -0.27 -5.41
CA VAL A 489 48.16 0.92 -6.26
C VAL A 489 48.97 2.12 -5.76
N LEU A 490 49.02 2.34 -4.44
CA LEU A 490 49.78 3.45 -3.85
C LEU A 490 51.31 3.29 -3.94
N ARG A 491 51.84 2.13 -4.31
CA ARG A 491 53.30 1.91 -4.46
C ARG A 491 53.93 2.86 -5.47
N GLU A 492 53.30 3.00 -6.64
CA GLU A 492 53.85 3.83 -7.72
C GLU A 492 53.82 5.33 -7.39
N PRO A 493 52.70 5.92 -6.92
CA PRO A 493 52.68 7.29 -6.39
C PRO A 493 53.71 7.51 -5.28
N LEU A 494 53.84 6.56 -4.34
CA LEU A 494 54.80 6.65 -3.25
C LEU A 494 56.25 6.62 -3.77
N ARG A 495 56.60 5.71 -4.68
CA ARG A 495 57.93 5.65 -5.31
C ARG A 495 58.29 6.98 -5.97
N GLN A 496 57.37 7.55 -6.72
CA GLN A 496 57.62 8.82 -7.42
C GLN A 496 57.85 9.97 -6.45
N THR A 497 57.10 10.01 -5.34
CA THR A 497 57.27 11.05 -4.31
C THR A 497 58.59 10.90 -3.56
N VAL A 498 59.01 9.66 -3.25
CA VAL A 498 60.33 9.37 -2.66
C VAL A 498 61.44 9.79 -3.63
N LYS A 499 61.39 9.35 -4.89
CA LYS A 499 62.38 9.68 -5.92
C LYS A 499 62.49 11.18 -6.18
N LYS A 500 61.37 11.90 -6.24
CA LYS A 500 61.30 13.35 -6.45
C LYS A 500 61.44 14.17 -5.16
N LYS A 501 61.68 13.52 -4.01
CA LYS A 501 61.84 14.15 -2.67
C LYS A 501 60.65 15.05 -2.25
N LYS A 502 59.42 14.63 -2.55
CA LYS A 502 58.18 15.36 -2.17
C LYS A 502 57.71 14.95 -0.78
N THR A 503 58.26 15.60 0.25
CA THR A 503 58.07 15.22 1.67
C THR A 503 56.62 15.26 2.14
N LEU A 504 55.85 16.29 1.77
CA LEU A 504 54.46 16.43 2.19
C LEU A 504 53.54 15.34 1.58
N ILE A 505 53.62 15.13 0.26
CA ILE A 505 52.84 14.09 -0.43
C ILE A 505 53.24 12.70 0.10
N LYS A 506 54.54 12.46 0.33
CA LYS A 506 55.02 11.23 0.96
C LYS A 506 54.37 11.02 2.32
N SER A 507 54.36 12.04 3.17
CA SER A 507 53.75 11.95 4.52
C SER A 507 52.26 11.58 4.44
N ILE A 508 51.49 12.19 3.54
CA ILE A 508 50.06 11.88 3.37
C ILE A 508 49.86 10.45 2.86
N LEU A 509 50.60 10.03 1.82
CA LEU A 509 50.50 8.68 1.26
C LEU A 509 50.91 7.60 2.27
N THR A 510 51.95 7.84 3.07
CA THR A 510 52.34 6.94 4.17
C THR A 510 51.26 6.91 5.25
N SER A 511 50.70 8.06 5.64
CA SER A 511 49.61 8.12 6.62
C SER A 511 48.38 7.31 6.16
N ILE A 512 48.00 7.40 4.88
CA ILE A 512 46.91 6.61 4.30
C ILE A 512 47.18 5.11 4.45
N ARG A 513 48.41 4.66 4.13
CA ARG A 513 48.80 3.26 4.29
C ARG A 513 48.74 2.84 5.76
N ASP A 514 49.41 3.58 6.64
CA ASP A 514 49.50 3.24 8.07
C ASP A 514 48.14 3.19 8.77
N THR A 515 47.15 3.96 8.30
CA THR A 515 45.80 4.01 8.90
C THR A 515 45.00 2.72 8.71
N CYS A 516 45.17 2.04 7.57
CA CYS A 516 44.26 0.96 7.17
C CYS A 516 44.94 -0.27 6.57
N VAL A 517 46.27 -0.28 6.42
CA VAL A 517 46.98 -1.42 5.85
C VAL A 517 46.97 -2.63 6.78
N ASP A 518 46.63 -3.80 6.24
CA ASP A 518 46.79 -5.09 6.90
C ASP A 518 47.77 -5.97 6.12
N TRP A 519 49.03 -5.95 6.54
CA TRP A 519 50.06 -6.78 5.92
C TRP A 519 49.87 -8.25 6.30
N MET A 520 50.00 -9.16 5.33
CA MET A 520 49.85 -10.61 5.57
C MET A 520 50.79 -11.15 6.68
N ARG A 521 51.97 -10.54 6.85
CA ARG A 521 52.94 -10.90 7.91
C ARG A 521 52.93 -9.94 9.12
N GLY A 522 51.95 -9.04 9.20
CA GLY A 522 51.82 -8.03 10.25
C GLY A 522 52.86 -6.89 10.20
N MET A 523 53.78 -6.90 9.23
CA MET A 523 54.82 -5.88 9.07
C MET A 523 54.96 -5.47 7.59
N GLU A 524 55.31 -4.21 7.35
CA GLU A 524 55.56 -3.69 6.01
C GLU A 524 56.81 -4.36 5.38
N PRO A 525 56.75 -4.75 4.09
CA PRO A 525 57.90 -5.29 3.37
C PRO A 525 59.06 -4.27 3.26
N THR A 526 60.08 -4.43 4.09
CA THR A 526 61.26 -3.52 4.11
C THR A 526 62.13 -3.61 2.84
N ASP A 527 61.95 -4.67 2.06
CA ASP A 527 62.66 -4.93 0.81
C ASP A 527 61.97 -4.32 -0.42
N ASP A 528 60.81 -3.66 -0.27
CA ASP A 528 60.11 -3.01 -1.38
C ASP A 528 60.97 -1.88 -2.02
N PRO A 529 61.35 -1.99 -3.31
CA PRO A 529 62.13 -0.95 -4.01
C PRO A 529 61.43 0.41 -4.05
N CYS A 530 60.10 0.45 -3.97
CA CYS A 530 59.32 1.70 -3.96
C CYS A 530 59.63 2.57 -2.74
N LEU A 531 59.93 1.98 -1.58
CA LEU A 531 60.31 2.72 -0.36
C LEU A 531 61.64 3.44 -0.52
N LYS A 532 62.52 2.96 -1.40
CA LYS A 532 63.81 3.57 -1.77
C LYS A 532 63.70 4.50 -2.99
N GLY A 533 62.54 4.55 -3.65
CA GLY A 533 62.32 5.32 -4.88
C GLY A 533 62.83 4.64 -6.16
N GLU A 534 63.16 3.35 -6.08
CA GLU A 534 63.68 2.54 -7.17
C GLU A 534 62.54 1.83 -7.93
N LYS A 535 62.77 1.50 -9.21
CA LYS A 535 61.79 0.72 -9.99
C LYS A 535 61.83 -0.75 -9.58
N ASP A 536 60.71 -1.44 -9.78
CA ASP A 536 60.65 -2.90 -9.63
C ASP A 536 61.71 -3.59 -10.51
N PRO A 537 62.31 -4.70 -10.03
CA PRO A 537 63.28 -5.46 -10.80
C PRO A 537 62.65 -6.00 -12.09
N LYS A 538 63.46 -6.41 -13.06
CA LYS A 538 62.96 -6.94 -14.35
C LYS A 538 62.06 -8.18 -14.20
N SER A 539 62.19 -8.92 -13.09
CA SER A 539 61.35 -10.06 -12.71
C SER A 539 60.03 -9.66 -12.04
N GLY A 540 59.80 -8.37 -11.77
CA GLY A 540 58.68 -7.85 -10.98
C GLY A 540 58.90 -7.94 -9.46
N TYR A 541 58.12 -7.16 -8.70
CA TYR A 541 58.00 -7.28 -7.24
C TYR A 541 56.53 -7.56 -6.91
N GLN A 542 56.27 -8.66 -6.20
CA GLN A 542 54.90 -9.10 -5.88
C GLN A 542 54.64 -8.98 -4.38
N ILE A 543 53.49 -8.39 -4.05
CA ILE A 543 52.95 -8.33 -2.69
C ILE A 543 51.72 -9.23 -2.63
N HIS A 544 51.71 -10.17 -1.69
CA HIS A 544 50.53 -10.98 -1.40
C HIS A 544 49.62 -10.24 -0.42
N VAL A 545 48.51 -9.71 -0.95
CA VAL A 545 47.51 -9.00 -0.16
C VAL A 545 46.54 -10.02 0.46
N PRO A 546 46.26 -9.95 1.77
CA PRO A 546 45.29 -10.84 2.40
C PRO A 546 43.86 -10.57 1.88
N ARG A 547 42.96 -11.55 2.04
CA ARG A 547 41.52 -11.41 1.81
C ARG A 547 40.76 -11.72 3.10
N ARG A 548 39.98 -10.76 3.59
CA ARG A 548 39.19 -10.89 4.83
C ARG A 548 37.73 -10.51 4.58
N ASN A 549 36.85 -11.01 5.43
CA ASN A 549 35.43 -10.70 5.43
C ASN A 549 35.12 -9.59 6.46
N VAL A 550 35.71 -8.42 6.30
CA VAL A 550 35.48 -7.27 7.20
C VAL A 550 35.71 -5.95 6.47
N GLY A 551 34.83 -4.97 6.67
CA GLY A 551 35.04 -3.61 6.14
C GLY A 551 35.99 -2.77 7.01
N PRO A 552 36.49 -1.62 6.52
CA PRO A 552 37.15 -0.65 7.37
C PRO A 552 36.19 -0.06 8.42
N SER A 553 36.72 0.44 9.54
CA SER A 553 35.91 1.26 10.46
C SER A 553 35.49 2.57 9.79
N SER A 554 34.42 3.22 10.29
CA SER A 554 33.96 4.51 9.77
C SER A 554 35.07 5.57 9.82
N THR A 555 35.86 5.56 10.89
CA THR A 555 37.05 6.43 11.06
C THR A 555 38.14 6.13 10.04
N GLN A 556 38.49 4.86 9.82
CA GLN A 556 39.50 4.50 8.80
C GLN A 556 39.08 4.98 7.41
N LEU A 557 37.83 4.72 7.03
CA LEU A 557 37.32 5.11 5.73
C LEU A 557 37.26 6.64 5.57
N TYR A 558 36.80 7.36 6.58
CA TYR A 558 36.78 8.82 6.59
C TYR A 558 38.18 9.42 6.45
N MET A 559 39.14 8.93 7.24
CA MET A 559 40.52 9.43 7.22
C MET A 559 41.20 9.17 5.88
N VAL A 560 41.07 7.95 5.33
CA VAL A 560 41.62 7.60 4.01
C VAL A 560 41.02 8.48 2.92
N ARG A 561 39.68 8.61 2.88
CA ARG A 561 38.99 9.43 1.87
C ARG A 561 39.40 10.90 1.97
N THR A 562 39.40 11.47 3.18
CA THR A 562 39.76 12.88 3.40
C THR A 562 41.21 13.18 3.02
N MET A 563 42.15 12.29 3.37
CA MET A 563 43.55 12.43 2.98
C MET A 563 43.74 12.30 1.47
N LEU A 564 43.05 11.37 0.81
CA LEU A 564 43.07 11.23 -0.65
C LEU A 564 42.49 12.46 -1.35
N GLU A 565 41.38 12.98 -0.83
CA GLU A 565 40.71 14.17 -1.33
C GLU A 565 41.68 15.37 -1.34
N SER A 566 42.47 15.52 -0.26
CA SER A 566 43.49 16.59 -0.16
C SER A 566 44.58 16.52 -1.24
N LEU A 567 44.87 15.33 -1.77
CA LEU A 567 45.85 15.11 -2.85
C LEU A 567 45.26 15.42 -4.24
N ILE A 568 43.97 15.12 -4.44
CA ILE A 568 43.28 15.35 -5.71
C ILE A 568 42.70 16.76 -5.83
N ALA A 569 42.50 17.47 -4.72
CA ALA A 569 41.90 18.80 -4.71
C ALA A 569 42.72 19.81 -5.54
N ASP A 570 42.04 20.56 -6.42
CA ASP A 570 42.66 21.62 -7.24
C ASP A 570 42.42 23.02 -6.65
N ARG A 571 42.11 23.10 -5.35
CA ARG A 571 41.92 24.36 -4.62
C ARG A 571 43.26 25.04 -4.33
N GLY A 572 43.80 25.67 -5.37
CA GLY A 572 44.78 26.74 -5.22
C GLY A 572 44.12 28.06 -5.58
N GLY A 573 44.13 29.05 -4.69
CA GLY A 573 43.73 30.40 -5.06
C GLY A 573 44.50 30.90 -6.29
N PRO A 574 44.02 31.93 -7.02
CA PRO A 574 44.63 32.43 -8.27
C PRO A 574 46.12 32.82 -8.18
N SER A 575 46.69 32.92 -6.97
CA SER A 575 48.10 33.16 -6.70
C SER A 575 48.90 31.94 -6.17
N SER A 576 48.27 30.79 -5.87
CA SER A 576 48.96 29.56 -5.45
C SER A 576 49.48 28.81 -6.68
N LYS A 577 50.76 29.04 -7.01
CA LYS A 577 51.40 28.44 -8.19
C LYS A 577 51.62 26.92 -8.08
N LYS A 578 51.35 26.26 -6.94
CA LYS A 578 51.58 24.82 -6.72
C LYS A 578 50.53 24.18 -5.81
N THR A 579 49.54 23.49 -6.40
CA THR A 579 48.62 22.58 -5.68
C THR A 579 49.26 21.19 -5.57
N LEU A 580 48.89 20.40 -4.55
CA LEU A 580 49.37 19.01 -4.41
C LEU A 580 49.04 18.17 -5.65
N ARG A 581 47.87 18.40 -6.25
CA ARG A 581 47.44 17.82 -7.52
C ARG A 581 48.45 18.05 -8.65
N LYS A 582 48.85 19.31 -8.90
CA LYS A 582 49.82 19.67 -9.97
C LYS A 582 51.20 19.06 -9.78
N GLU A 583 51.47 18.56 -8.58
CA GLU A 583 52.72 17.91 -8.22
C GLU A 583 52.69 16.39 -8.40
N MET A 584 51.53 15.78 -8.62
CA MET A 584 51.38 14.35 -8.85
C MET A 584 51.37 14.02 -10.35
N ASP A 585 51.70 12.77 -10.67
CA ASP A 585 51.62 12.27 -12.05
C ASP A 585 50.17 12.03 -12.48
N GLY A 586 49.89 12.21 -13.77
CA GLY A 586 48.54 12.11 -14.31
C GLY A 586 47.91 10.73 -14.11
N MET A 587 48.67 9.64 -14.27
CA MET A 587 48.14 8.28 -14.06
C MET A 587 47.86 8.02 -12.58
N ALA A 588 48.73 8.50 -11.69
CA ALA A 588 48.52 8.41 -10.25
C ALA A 588 47.22 9.12 -9.84
N LEU A 589 47.00 10.34 -10.33
CA LEU A 589 45.78 11.11 -10.04
C LEU A 589 44.51 10.40 -10.49
N THR A 590 44.52 9.79 -11.68
CA THR A 590 43.36 9.02 -12.18
C THR A 590 43.03 7.84 -11.26
N SER A 591 44.04 7.10 -10.78
CA SER A 591 43.84 6.00 -9.84
C SER A 591 43.32 6.46 -8.47
N LEU A 592 43.83 7.58 -7.95
CA LEU A 592 43.33 8.15 -6.69
C LEU A 592 41.87 8.63 -6.82
N ASP A 593 41.54 9.33 -7.91
CA ASP A 593 40.20 9.84 -8.18
C ASP A 593 39.19 8.71 -8.39
N ALA A 594 39.58 7.63 -9.09
CA ALA A 594 38.75 6.46 -9.27
C ALA A 594 38.39 5.78 -7.94
N PHE A 595 39.39 5.53 -7.07
CA PHE A 595 39.14 4.94 -5.76
C PHE A 595 38.33 5.88 -4.85
N HIS A 596 38.61 7.18 -4.88
CA HIS A 596 37.85 8.17 -4.11
C HIS A 596 36.36 8.22 -4.53
N LYS A 597 36.06 8.11 -5.82
CA LYS A 597 34.68 8.04 -6.31
C LYS A 597 33.98 6.74 -5.95
N GLN A 598 34.65 5.60 -6.13
CA GLN A 598 34.08 4.28 -5.83
C GLN A 598 33.81 4.12 -4.32
N SER A 599 34.75 4.54 -3.48
CA SER A 599 34.65 4.41 -2.01
C SER A 599 33.60 5.32 -1.36
N PHE A 600 32.92 6.18 -2.13
CA PHE A 600 31.82 7.01 -1.64
C PHE A 600 30.64 6.15 -1.16
N PHE A 601 30.35 5.08 -1.90
CA PHE A 601 29.21 4.19 -1.62
C PHE A 601 29.50 3.14 -0.53
N TYR A 602 30.74 3.03 -0.06
CA TYR A 602 31.15 1.97 0.85
C TYR A 602 30.42 2.03 2.19
N THR A 603 30.20 3.22 2.76
CA THR A 603 29.44 3.36 4.01
C THR A 603 27.99 2.87 3.84
N HIS A 604 27.34 3.25 2.74
CA HIS A 604 25.96 2.81 2.45
C HIS A 604 25.86 1.29 2.26
N LEU A 605 26.85 0.69 1.59
CA LEU A 605 26.89 -0.75 1.35
C LEU A 605 27.25 -1.53 2.61
N LEU A 606 28.18 -1.05 3.45
CA LEU A 606 28.49 -1.67 4.74
C LEU A 606 27.29 -1.64 5.69
N ASN A 607 26.44 -0.60 5.58
CA ASN A 607 25.18 -0.45 6.28
C ASN A 607 23.97 -0.81 5.40
N PHE A 608 24.09 -1.89 4.61
CA PHE A 608 23.12 -2.25 3.57
C PHE A 608 21.66 -2.28 4.06
N SER A 609 21.37 -2.90 5.21
CA SER A 609 20.01 -3.02 5.75
C SER A 609 19.35 -1.65 5.99
N GLU A 610 20.10 -0.70 6.59
CA GLU A 610 19.59 0.65 6.86
C GLU A 610 19.42 1.44 5.56
N THR A 611 20.40 1.34 4.65
CA THR A 611 20.34 1.97 3.33
C THR A 611 19.14 1.46 2.55
N LEU A 612 18.88 0.15 2.58
CA LEU A 612 17.75 -0.48 1.89
C LEU A 612 16.41 0.07 2.41
N GLN A 613 16.25 0.18 3.74
CA GLN A 613 15.06 0.78 4.34
C GLN A 613 14.88 2.25 3.91
N LYS A 614 15.95 3.06 4.00
CA LYS A 614 15.92 4.48 3.59
C LYS A 614 15.61 4.68 2.10
N CYS A 615 16.06 3.76 1.24
CA CYS A 615 15.75 3.79 -0.20
C CYS A 615 14.30 3.42 -0.52
N CYS A 616 13.57 2.79 0.41
CA CYS A 616 12.19 2.33 0.22
C CYS A 616 11.19 3.06 1.14
N ASP A 617 11.60 4.16 1.80
CA ASP A 617 10.76 4.86 2.77
C ASP A 617 9.62 5.62 2.09
N LEU A 618 8.39 5.13 2.32
CA LEU A 618 7.14 5.73 1.86
C LEU A 618 6.23 6.16 3.03
N SER A 619 6.79 6.24 4.25
CA SER A 619 6.05 6.57 5.48
C SER A 619 5.37 7.94 5.46
N GLN A 620 5.91 8.89 4.69
CA GLN A 620 5.43 10.27 4.65
C GLN A 620 4.10 10.44 3.90
N LEU A 621 3.57 9.39 3.26
CA LEU A 621 2.29 9.43 2.56
C LEU A 621 1.07 9.54 3.50
N TRP A 622 1.19 9.11 4.76
CA TRP A 622 0.09 9.17 5.73
C TRP A 622 0.10 10.45 6.58
N PHE A 623 1.29 10.91 6.99
CA PHE A 623 1.42 12.06 7.91
C PHE A 623 0.89 13.35 7.28
N ARG A 624 0.26 14.19 8.11
CA ARG A 624 -0.47 15.39 7.65
C ARG A 624 -0.56 16.51 8.71
N GLU A 625 0.46 16.64 9.57
CA GLU A 625 0.44 17.59 10.68
C GLU A 625 0.50 19.06 10.21
N PHE A 626 1.14 19.32 9.07
CA PHE A 626 1.14 20.65 8.47
C PHE A 626 -0.28 21.01 8.03
N TYR A 627 -0.95 20.17 7.23
CA TYR A 627 -2.33 20.47 6.82
C TYR A 627 -3.31 20.56 7.99
N LEU A 628 -3.13 19.76 9.04
CA LEU A 628 -3.96 19.87 10.26
C LEU A 628 -3.80 21.22 10.96
N GLU A 629 -2.58 21.72 11.08
CA GLU A 629 -2.31 23.04 11.66
C GLU A 629 -2.94 24.17 10.82
N LEU A 630 -2.96 24.06 9.49
CA LEU A 630 -3.61 25.04 8.60
C LEU A 630 -5.13 25.11 8.80
N THR A 631 -5.77 24.05 9.27
CA THR A 631 -7.23 24.07 9.56
C THR A 631 -7.58 24.95 10.78
N MET A 632 -6.57 25.47 11.49
CA MET A 632 -6.74 26.30 12.67
C MET A 632 -7.68 25.68 13.71
N GLY A 633 -7.61 24.35 13.88
CA GLY A 633 -8.36 23.58 14.86
C GLY A 633 -9.79 23.21 14.45
N GLN A 634 -10.17 23.42 13.19
CA GLN A 634 -11.43 22.90 12.63
C GLN A 634 -11.38 21.37 12.48
N ARG A 635 -10.21 20.82 12.14
CA ARG A 635 -9.97 19.37 12.08
C ARG A 635 -9.03 18.96 13.21
N ILE A 636 -9.40 17.90 13.93
CA ILE A 636 -8.47 17.17 14.81
C ILE A 636 -7.69 16.10 14.04
N GLN A 637 -8.33 15.52 13.01
CA GLN A 637 -7.77 14.60 12.05
C GLN A 637 -8.60 14.67 10.75
N PHE A 638 -8.01 14.30 9.61
CA PHE A 638 -8.71 14.16 8.34
C PHE A 638 -9.36 12.78 8.21
N PRO A 639 -10.50 12.67 7.51
CA PRO A 639 -11.18 11.40 7.30
C PRO A 639 -10.42 10.49 6.30
N ILE A 640 -10.74 9.21 6.28
CA ILE A 640 -9.98 8.18 5.55
C ILE A 640 -9.97 8.40 4.03
N GLU A 641 -11.02 9.01 3.47
CA GLU A 641 -11.09 9.36 2.04
C GLU A 641 -10.07 10.42 1.59
N MET A 642 -9.39 11.07 2.54
CA MET A 642 -8.28 12.01 2.28
C MET A 642 -6.90 11.38 2.53
N SER A 643 -6.87 10.14 3.04
CA SER A 643 -5.65 9.43 3.43
C SER A 643 -5.06 8.66 2.26
N MET A 644 -3.82 8.96 1.87
CA MET A 644 -3.21 8.35 0.67
C MET A 644 -3.19 6.81 0.70
N PRO A 645 -2.81 6.12 1.79
CA PRO A 645 -2.88 4.66 1.83
C PRO A 645 -4.28 4.13 1.50
N TRP A 646 -5.32 4.71 2.10
CA TRP A 646 -6.70 4.29 1.87
C TRP A 646 -7.23 4.70 0.49
N ILE A 647 -6.91 5.90 -0.01
CA ILE A 647 -7.29 6.34 -1.36
C ILE A 647 -6.83 5.32 -2.41
N LEU A 648 -5.60 4.82 -2.27
CA LEU A 648 -5.01 3.86 -3.19
C LEU A 648 -5.62 2.46 -3.03
N THR A 649 -5.77 1.96 -1.80
CA THR A 649 -6.39 0.66 -1.50
C THR A 649 -7.85 0.63 -1.96
N ASP A 650 -8.63 1.62 -1.55
CA ASP A 650 -10.06 1.67 -1.81
C ASP A 650 -10.37 1.82 -3.30
N HIS A 651 -9.50 2.49 -4.05
CA HIS A 651 -9.68 2.61 -5.49
C HIS A 651 -9.63 1.25 -6.20
N ILE A 652 -8.74 0.34 -5.79
CA ILE A 652 -8.68 -1.03 -6.35
C ILE A 652 -9.94 -1.81 -5.99
N LEU A 653 -10.42 -1.67 -4.74
CA LEU A 653 -11.64 -2.32 -4.28
C LEU A 653 -12.86 -1.78 -5.06
N GLU A 654 -13.03 -0.48 -5.19
CA GLU A 654 -14.20 0.12 -5.87
C GLU A 654 -14.23 -0.20 -7.37
N THR A 655 -13.08 -0.09 -8.04
CA THR A 655 -12.98 -0.37 -9.49
C THR A 655 -13.00 -1.87 -9.81
N LYS A 656 -12.61 -2.71 -8.85
CA LYS A 656 -12.49 -4.18 -9.00
C LYS A 656 -11.51 -4.56 -10.12
N GLU A 657 -10.51 -3.73 -10.36
CA GLU A 657 -9.59 -3.85 -11.49
C GLU A 657 -8.79 -5.16 -11.43
N PRO A 658 -8.99 -6.11 -12.36
CA PRO A 658 -8.36 -7.43 -12.33
C PRO A 658 -6.84 -7.42 -12.34
N SER A 659 -6.23 -6.45 -13.04
CA SER A 659 -4.78 -6.32 -13.11
C SER A 659 -4.16 -5.81 -11.81
N MET A 660 -4.97 -5.16 -10.95
CA MET A 660 -4.52 -4.49 -9.73
C MET A 660 -4.83 -5.26 -8.45
N MET A 661 -5.70 -6.27 -8.52
CA MET A 661 -6.17 -7.02 -7.35
C MET A 661 -5.03 -7.72 -6.58
N GLU A 662 -3.99 -8.20 -7.26
CA GLU A 662 -2.81 -8.82 -6.62
C GLU A 662 -1.92 -7.81 -5.90
N TYR A 663 -2.13 -6.50 -6.13
CA TYR A 663 -1.34 -5.43 -5.55
C TYR A 663 -2.01 -4.74 -4.36
N VAL A 664 -3.26 -5.07 -4.04
CA VAL A 664 -4.07 -4.31 -3.06
C VAL A 664 -3.49 -4.31 -1.63
N LEU A 665 -2.64 -5.28 -1.28
CA LEU A 665 -1.97 -5.35 0.03
C LEU A 665 -0.76 -4.40 0.14
N TYR A 666 -0.10 -4.03 -0.97
CA TYR A 666 1.07 -3.15 -0.90
C TYR A 666 0.75 -1.71 -0.44
N PRO A 667 -0.37 -1.08 -0.85
CA PRO A 667 -0.76 0.20 -0.29
C PRO A 667 -1.22 0.11 1.17
N LEU A 668 -1.80 -1.02 1.60
CA LEU A 668 -2.13 -1.24 3.01
C LEU A 668 -0.87 -1.31 3.88
N ASP A 669 0.24 -1.82 3.35
CA ASP A 669 1.52 -1.85 4.06
C ASP A 669 2.14 -0.45 4.30
N LEU A 670 1.70 0.60 3.59
CA LEU A 670 2.13 1.96 3.89
C LEU A 670 1.80 2.38 5.34
N TYR A 671 0.79 1.74 5.95
CA TYR A 671 0.50 1.92 7.37
C TYR A 671 1.60 1.34 8.27
N ASN A 672 2.27 0.26 7.87
CA ASN A 672 3.43 -0.28 8.60
C ASN A 672 4.61 0.69 8.55
N ASP A 673 4.91 1.26 7.38
CA ASP A 673 5.95 2.28 7.24
C ASP A 673 5.68 3.48 8.16
N SER A 674 4.44 3.97 8.13
CA SER A 674 4.00 5.13 8.92
C SER A 674 4.03 4.83 10.42
N ALA A 675 3.55 3.65 10.85
CA ALA A 675 3.58 3.23 12.25
C ALA A 675 5.01 3.06 12.77
N HIS A 676 5.87 2.41 12.00
CA HIS A 676 7.28 2.25 12.34
C HIS A 676 7.97 3.61 12.48
N TYR A 677 7.71 4.54 11.56
CA TYR A 677 8.25 5.91 11.61
C TYR A 677 7.73 6.68 12.83
N ALA A 678 6.43 6.58 13.14
CA ALA A 678 5.82 7.21 14.31
C ALA A 678 6.45 6.73 15.63
N LEU A 679 6.78 5.43 15.73
CA LEU A 679 7.35 4.81 16.92
C LEU A 679 8.86 5.06 17.07
N THR A 680 9.63 4.98 15.99
CA THR A 680 11.10 4.99 16.04
C THR A 680 11.73 6.36 15.77
N LYS A 681 11.16 7.13 14.81
CA LYS A 681 11.65 8.45 14.40
C LYS A 681 10.93 9.56 15.14
N PHE A 682 9.60 9.67 15.00
CA PHE A 682 8.85 10.71 15.71
C PHE A 682 8.76 10.45 17.22
N ARG A 683 8.75 9.18 17.64
CA ARG A 683 8.61 8.76 19.04
C ARG A 683 7.39 9.42 19.69
N LYS A 684 6.22 9.29 19.07
CA LYS A 684 4.94 9.85 19.55
C LYS A 684 3.85 8.78 19.55
N GLN A 685 3.27 8.54 20.72
CA GLN A 685 2.19 7.56 20.91
C GLN A 685 0.93 7.95 20.14
N PHE A 686 0.46 9.20 20.27
CA PHE A 686 -0.79 9.64 19.63
C PHE A 686 -0.79 9.47 18.10
N LEU A 687 0.37 9.58 17.43
CA LEU A 687 0.48 9.33 15.99
C LEU A 687 0.28 7.84 15.68
N TYR A 688 0.85 6.95 16.48
CA TYR A 688 0.62 5.51 16.35
C TYR A 688 -0.83 5.14 16.65
N ASP A 689 -1.42 5.71 17.71
CA ASP A 689 -2.82 5.47 18.09
C ASP A 689 -3.78 5.84 16.93
N GLU A 690 -3.48 6.93 16.22
CA GLU A 690 -4.26 7.37 15.06
C GLU A 690 -4.05 6.48 13.83
N VAL A 691 -2.80 6.07 13.53
CA VAL A 691 -2.53 5.08 12.49
C VAL A 691 -3.27 3.77 12.78
N GLU A 692 -3.21 3.29 14.01
CA GLU A 692 -3.88 2.06 14.45
C GLU A 692 -5.40 2.16 14.33
N ALA A 693 -5.99 3.26 14.78
CA ALA A 693 -7.44 3.50 14.66
C ALA A 693 -7.89 3.56 13.19
N GLU A 694 -7.09 4.20 12.32
CA GLU A 694 -7.37 4.26 10.89
C GLU A 694 -7.27 2.88 10.23
N VAL A 695 -6.21 2.11 10.52
CA VAL A 695 -6.07 0.72 10.03
C VAL A 695 -7.24 -0.14 10.47
N ASN A 696 -7.68 -0.04 11.72
CA ASN A 696 -8.80 -0.84 12.22
C ASN A 696 -10.08 -0.60 11.39
N LEU A 697 -10.41 0.66 11.11
CA LEU A 697 -11.57 1.03 10.29
C LEU A 697 -11.40 0.62 8.82
N CYS A 698 -10.25 0.92 8.22
CA CYS A 698 -9.95 0.63 6.82
C CYS A 698 -9.87 -0.87 6.56
N PHE A 699 -9.30 -1.65 7.49
CA PHE A 699 -9.19 -3.11 7.36
C PHE A 699 -10.55 -3.80 7.46
N ASP A 700 -11.45 -3.33 8.34
CA ASP A 700 -12.83 -3.83 8.39
C ASP A 700 -13.57 -3.58 7.07
N GLN A 701 -13.41 -2.39 6.48
CA GLN A 701 -13.96 -2.07 5.16
C GLN A 701 -13.32 -2.89 4.04
N PHE A 702 -12.00 -3.09 4.09
CA PHE A 702 -11.26 -3.92 3.15
C PHE A 702 -11.82 -5.34 3.12
N VAL A 703 -11.93 -5.99 4.28
CA VAL A 703 -12.45 -7.37 4.38
C VAL A 703 -13.91 -7.42 3.92
N TYR A 704 -14.74 -6.42 4.27
CA TYR A 704 -16.13 -6.35 3.84
C TYR A 704 -16.24 -6.25 2.30
N LYS A 705 -15.62 -5.24 1.68
CA LYS A 705 -15.68 -5.00 0.23
C LYS A 705 -15.09 -6.18 -0.54
N LEU A 706 -13.93 -6.69 -0.12
CA LEU A 706 -13.28 -7.82 -0.77
C LEU A 706 -14.15 -9.09 -0.71
N SER A 707 -14.71 -9.43 0.45
CA SER A 707 -15.55 -10.62 0.59
C SER A 707 -16.84 -10.54 -0.22
N ASP A 708 -17.48 -9.36 -0.24
CA ASP A 708 -18.69 -9.08 -1.03
C ASP A 708 -18.43 -9.27 -2.53
N GLN A 709 -17.29 -8.76 -3.00
CA GLN A 709 -16.86 -8.87 -4.39
C GLN A 709 -16.50 -10.30 -4.79
N ILE A 710 -15.79 -11.02 -3.94
CA ILE A 710 -15.42 -12.43 -4.17
C ILE A 710 -16.69 -13.28 -4.28
N PHE A 711 -17.62 -13.15 -3.32
CA PHE A 711 -18.87 -13.90 -3.35
C PHE A 711 -19.69 -13.60 -4.61
N THR A 712 -19.83 -12.31 -4.94
CA THR A 712 -20.55 -11.86 -6.14
C THR A 712 -19.91 -12.41 -7.42
N TYR A 713 -18.58 -12.42 -7.50
CA TYR A 713 -17.83 -12.94 -8.64
C TYR A 713 -18.09 -14.43 -8.85
N TYR A 714 -17.86 -15.26 -7.84
CA TYR A 714 -18.08 -16.71 -7.94
C TYR A 714 -19.55 -17.08 -8.12
N LYS A 715 -20.47 -16.30 -7.55
CA LYS A 715 -21.91 -16.48 -7.79
C LYS A 715 -22.29 -16.21 -9.25
N ALA A 716 -21.85 -15.08 -9.78
CA ALA A 716 -22.09 -14.74 -11.18
C ALA A 716 -21.46 -15.78 -12.11
N GLN A 717 -20.29 -16.31 -11.75
CA GLN A 717 -19.58 -17.36 -12.47
C GLN A 717 -20.39 -18.66 -12.52
N ALA A 718 -20.86 -19.15 -11.37
CA ALA A 718 -21.73 -20.32 -11.30
C ALA A 718 -23.00 -20.15 -12.16
N ALA A 719 -23.71 -19.02 -11.98
CA ALA A 719 -24.91 -18.72 -12.75
C ALA A 719 -24.64 -18.60 -14.26
N SER A 720 -23.45 -18.14 -14.66
CA SER A 720 -23.09 -18.02 -16.08
C SER A 720 -22.67 -19.34 -16.71
N ILE A 721 -22.02 -20.23 -15.95
CA ILE A 721 -21.69 -21.61 -16.35
C ILE A 721 -22.99 -22.38 -16.63
N MET A 722 -23.99 -22.21 -15.78
CA MET A 722 -25.28 -22.91 -15.87
C MET A 722 -26.24 -22.32 -16.91
N LEU A 723 -26.03 -21.08 -17.36
CA LEU A 723 -26.92 -20.43 -18.32
C LEU A 723 -26.85 -21.14 -19.68
N ASP A 724 -28.00 -21.42 -20.28
CA ASP A 724 -28.09 -22.10 -21.57
C ASP A 724 -27.29 -21.35 -22.67
N LYS A 725 -26.41 -22.09 -23.33
CA LYS A 725 -25.48 -21.53 -24.33
C LYS A 725 -26.23 -21.06 -25.58
N ARG A 726 -27.33 -21.72 -25.94
CA ARG A 726 -28.14 -21.35 -27.10
C ARG A 726 -28.91 -20.06 -26.82
N PHE A 727 -29.54 -19.93 -25.67
CA PHE A 727 -30.20 -18.71 -25.21
C PHE A 727 -29.25 -17.51 -25.23
N ARG A 728 -28.02 -17.68 -24.73
CA ARG A 728 -26.99 -16.63 -24.77
C ARG A 728 -26.62 -16.22 -26.21
N ALA A 729 -26.51 -17.19 -27.13
CA ALA A 729 -26.21 -16.92 -28.53
C ALA A 729 -27.35 -16.19 -29.24
N GLU A 730 -28.61 -16.58 -28.98
CA GLU A 730 -29.80 -15.90 -29.53
C GLU A 730 -29.92 -14.46 -29.00
N CYS A 731 -29.69 -14.23 -27.70
CA CYS A 731 -29.66 -12.87 -27.13
C CYS A 731 -28.60 -11.99 -27.83
N ALA A 732 -27.40 -12.53 -28.07
CA ALA A 732 -26.33 -11.81 -28.75
C ALA A 732 -26.70 -11.44 -30.19
N GLN A 733 -27.41 -12.31 -30.91
CA GLN A 733 -27.93 -12.01 -32.26
C GLN A 733 -28.94 -10.85 -32.25
N HIS A 734 -29.69 -10.69 -31.16
CA HIS A 734 -30.64 -9.60 -30.96
C HIS A 734 -30.02 -8.35 -30.30
N GLY A 735 -28.69 -8.29 -30.19
CA GLY A 735 -27.98 -7.14 -29.59
C GLY A 735 -28.02 -7.10 -28.06
N ILE A 736 -28.55 -8.13 -27.39
CA ILE A 736 -28.57 -8.25 -25.93
C ILE A 736 -27.34 -9.07 -25.51
N GLN A 737 -26.28 -8.38 -25.09
CA GLN A 737 -25.10 -9.05 -24.57
C GLN A 737 -25.29 -9.45 -23.10
N ILE A 738 -25.29 -10.76 -22.85
CA ILE A 738 -25.16 -11.30 -21.50
C ILE A 738 -23.66 -11.61 -21.32
N PRO A 739 -22.91 -10.85 -20.50
CA PRO A 739 -21.48 -11.06 -20.35
C PRO A 739 -21.21 -12.37 -19.60
N TYR A 740 -20.11 -13.03 -19.94
CA TYR A 740 -19.55 -14.07 -19.09
C TYR A 740 -18.68 -13.37 -18.04
N PRO A 741 -18.84 -13.63 -16.73
CA PRO A 741 -17.87 -13.22 -15.75
C PRO A 741 -16.55 -13.93 -16.11
N PRO A 742 -15.47 -13.18 -16.29
CA PRO A 742 -14.34 -13.70 -17.04
C PRO A 742 -13.68 -14.87 -16.31
N ALA A 743 -13.50 -16.00 -17.01
CA ALA A 743 -13.01 -17.24 -16.43
C ALA A 743 -11.50 -17.21 -16.20
N ASN A 744 -11.05 -17.74 -15.05
CA ASN A 744 -9.62 -17.90 -14.74
C ASN A 744 -8.88 -18.62 -15.89
N ARG A 745 -7.62 -18.22 -16.06
CA ARG A 745 -6.74 -18.28 -17.23
C ARG A 745 -6.49 -19.66 -17.89
N TYR A 746 -7.20 -20.73 -17.52
CA TYR A 746 -6.84 -22.08 -17.94
C TYR A 746 -7.55 -22.59 -19.21
N GLU A 747 -8.65 -21.98 -19.65
CA GLU A 747 -9.41 -22.48 -20.82
C GLU A 747 -9.14 -21.73 -22.15
N THR A 748 -8.45 -20.60 -22.13
CA THR A 748 -8.30 -19.73 -23.33
C THR A 748 -7.06 -20.02 -24.17
N LEU A 749 -6.15 -20.91 -23.74
CA LEU A 749 -4.92 -21.23 -24.48
C LEU A 749 -5.13 -22.16 -25.69
N LEU A 750 -6.35 -22.69 -25.92
CA LEU A 750 -6.62 -23.60 -27.05
C LEU A 750 -7.34 -22.97 -28.25
N LYS A 751 -7.58 -21.65 -28.27
CA LYS A 751 -8.20 -20.98 -29.44
C LYS A 751 -7.38 -19.79 -29.92
N GLN A 752 -6.19 -20.07 -30.45
CA GLN A 752 -5.54 -19.15 -31.38
C GLN A 752 -6.29 -19.15 -32.72
N ARG A 753 -6.99 -18.06 -33.02
CA ARG A 753 -6.91 -17.30 -34.29
C ARG A 753 -7.93 -16.14 -34.31
N HIS A 754 -7.40 -14.93 -34.16
CA HIS A 754 -7.84 -13.68 -34.83
C HIS A 754 -9.31 -13.27 -34.79
N VAL A 755 -9.89 -13.06 -33.60
CA VAL A 755 -10.88 -11.97 -33.36
C VAL A 755 -10.74 -11.51 -31.91
N GLN A 756 -10.36 -10.25 -31.67
CA GLN A 756 -10.50 -9.60 -30.36
C GLN A 756 -12.00 -9.35 -30.11
N ILE A 757 -12.58 -10.00 -29.11
CA ILE A 757 -13.91 -9.69 -28.57
C ILE A 757 -13.70 -8.97 -27.21
N PRO A 758 -14.45 -7.90 -26.89
CA PRO A 758 -14.28 -7.12 -25.67
C PRO A 758 -14.94 -7.86 -24.50
N TYR A 759 -14.22 -8.77 -23.85
CA TYR A 759 -14.59 -9.23 -22.51
C TYR A 759 -13.48 -8.81 -21.54
N PRO A 760 -13.80 -8.22 -20.38
CA PRO A 760 -12.80 -7.87 -19.38
C PRO A 760 -12.05 -9.12 -18.90
N PRO A 761 -10.78 -9.02 -18.45
CA PRO A 761 -10.00 -10.16 -17.99
C PRO A 761 -10.51 -10.74 -16.66
N ALA A 762 -10.21 -12.03 -16.41
CA ALA A 762 -10.59 -12.73 -15.18
C ALA A 762 -10.00 -12.06 -13.95
N ASN A 763 -10.79 -11.94 -12.89
CA ASN A 763 -10.32 -11.30 -11.66
C ASN A 763 -9.38 -12.23 -10.89
N ARG A 764 -8.42 -11.67 -10.16
CA ARG A 764 -7.30 -12.41 -9.53
C ARG A 764 -7.42 -12.42 -8.01
N TYR A 765 -8.50 -13.04 -7.51
CA TYR A 765 -8.71 -13.18 -6.05
C TYR A 765 -7.95 -14.34 -5.42
N GLU A 766 -7.42 -15.27 -6.22
CA GLU A 766 -6.80 -16.51 -5.71
C GLU A 766 -5.61 -16.25 -4.77
N THR A 767 -4.78 -15.27 -5.09
CA THR A 767 -3.61 -14.91 -4.26
C THR A 767 -4.03 -14.35 -2.92
N LEU A 768 -5.05 -13.48 -2.89
CA LEU A 768 -5.65 -12.93 -1.68
C LEU A 768 -6.31 -14.01 -0.82
N LEU A 769 -7.07 -14.92 -1.45
CA LEU A 769 -7.69 -16.05 -0.78
C LEU A 769 -6.66 -17.02 -0.19
N LYS A 770 -5.41 -17.03 -0.65
CA LYS A 770 -4.35 -17.87 -0.08
C LYS A 770 -3.65 -17.25 1.14
N GLN A 771 -3.85 -15.96 1.42
CA GLN A 771 -3.17 -15.29 2.53
C GLN A 771 -3.66 -15.78 3.90
N ARG A 772 -2.75 -16.28 4.72
CA ARG A 772 -2.98 -16.85 6.06
C ARG A 772 -2.36 -16.02 7.19
N HIS A 773 -1.42 -15.14 6.90
CA HIS A 773 -0.68 -14.41 7.93
C HIS A 773 -0.21 -13.02 7.50
N VAL A 774 -1.14 -12.20 6.98
CA VAL A 774 -0.88 -10.80 6.61
C VAL A 774 -0.31 -10.03 7.81
N GLN A 775 0.85 -9.41 7.63
CA GLN A 775 1.61 -8.69 8.65
C GLN A 775 1.24 -7.21 8.66
N ILE A 776 0.38 -6.81 9.61
CA ILE A 776 -0.08 -5.42 9.72
C ILE A 776 -0.02 -4.93 11.16
N LEU A 777 0.66 -3.81 11.38
CA LEU A 777 0.94 -3.20 12.67
C LEU A 777 1.48 -4.19 13.73
N GLY A 778 2.30 -5.15 13.30
CA GLY A 778 2.86 -6.21 14.15
C GLY A 778 1.91 -7.39 14.45
N ARG A 779 0.69 -7.40 13.88
CA ARG A 779 -0.24 -8.53 13.94
C ARG A 779 -0.02 -9.45 12.75
N SER A 780 -0.29 -10.74 12.96
CA SER A 780 -0.43 -11.71 11.89
C SER A 780 -1.91 -12.03 11.69
N VAL A 781 -2.47 -11.63 10.55
CA VAL A 781 -3.90 -11.70 10.25
C VAL A 781 -4.19 -12.78 9.22
N ASP A 782 -5.05 -13.73 9.59
CA ASP A 782 -5.56 -14.75 8.67
C ASP A 782 -6.69 -14.19 7.82
N LEU A 783 -6.32 -13.61 6.68
CA LEU A 783 -7.27 -13.03 5.73
C LEU A 783 -8.21 -14.08 5.14
N ASN A 784 -7.72 -15.29 4.83
CA ASN A 784 -8.55 -16.41 4.37
C ASN A 784 -9.68 -16.72 5.37
N ARG A 785 -9.36 -16.79 6.66
CA ARG A 785 -10.36 -17.02 7.71
C ARG A 785 -11.43 -15.94 7.76
N LEU A 786 -11.03 -14.66 7.72
CA LEU A 786 -11.96 -13.53 7.77
C LEU A 786 -12.89 -13.51 6.55
N ILE A 787 -12.34 -13.77 5.36
CA ILE A 787 -13.12 -13.90 4.13
C ILE A 787 -14.08 -15.09 4.22
N THR A 788 -13.60 -16.24 4.70
CA THR A 788 -14.40 -17.47 4.84
C THR A 788 -15.64 -17.25 5.72
N GLN A 789 -15.50 -16.55 6.85
CA GLN A 789 -16.62 -16.22 7.74
C GLN A 789 -17.72 -15.43 7.04
N ARG A 790 -17.33 -14.41 6.26
CA ARG A 790 -18.29 -13.57 5.51
C ARG A 790 -18.91 -14.32 4.34
N ILE A 791 -18.12 -15.11 3.60
CA ILE A 791 -18.62 -15.95 2.50
C ILE A 791 -19.60 -17.01 3.02
N SER A 792 -19.31 -17.64 4.15
CA SER A 792 -20.22 -18.61 4.78
C SER A 792 -21.57 -17.96 5.12
N THR A 793 -21.55 -16.75 5.67
CA THR A 793 -22.77 -15.97 5.95
C THR A 793 -23.53 -15.62 4.67
N ALA A 794 -22.82 -15.19 3.61
CA ALA A 794 -23.42 -14.86 2.31
C ALA A 794 -24.04 -16.08 1.61
N MET A 795 -23.37 -17.24 1.68
CA MET A 795 -23.91 -18.52 1.20
C MET A 795 -25.20 -18.90 1.94
N GLN A 796 -25.20 -18.82 3.28
CA GLN A 796 -26.38 -19.13 4.08
C GLN A 796 -27.56 -18.20 3.74
N LYS A 797 -27.29 -16.90 3.65
CA LYS A 797 -28.29 -15.90 3.24
C LYS A 797 -28.84 -16.17 1.85
N SER A 798 -27.99 -16.57 0.90
CA SER A 798 -28.43 -16.87 -0.47
C SER A 798 -29.37 -18.08 -0.55
N LEU A 799 -29.12 -19.12 0.27
CA LEU A 799 -30.01 -20.27 0.39
C LEU A 799 -31.35 -19.88 1.05
N ASP A 800 -31.30 -19.08 2.11
CA ASP A 800 -32.49 -18.56 2.78
C ASP A 800 -33.36 -17.70 1.84
N VAL A 801 -32.74 -16.81 1.08
CA VAL A 801 -33.42 -15.99 0.05
C VAL A 801 -34.03 -16.85 -1.05
N ALA A 802 -33.36 -17.92 -1.49
CA ALA A 802 -33.91 -18.83 -2.49
C ALA A 802 -35.22 -19.49 -1.99
N ILE A 803 -35.22 -20.00 -0.76
CA ILE A 803 -36.38 -20.65 -0.15
C ILE A 803 -37.49 -19.62 0.15
N GLY A 804 -37.15 -18.48 0.73
CA GLY A 804 -38.12 -17.41 1.02
C GLY A 804 -38.77 -16.82 -0.24
N ARG A 805 -38.04 -16.79 -1.36
CA ARG A 805 -38.61 -16.41 -2.66
C ARG A 805 -39.64 -17.42 -3.14
N PHE A 806 -39.40 -18.73 -2.95
CA PHE A 806 -40.39 -19.76 -3.25
C PHE A 806 -41.63 -19.67 -2.36
N GLU A 807 -41.45 -19.43 -1.05
CA GLU A 807 -42.56 -19.25 -0.08
C GLU A 807 -43.47 -18.07 -0.41
N SER A 808 -42.94 -17.04 -1.10
CA SER A 808 -43.74 -15.90 -1.57
C SER A 808 -44.50 -16.13 -2.88
N GLY A 809 -44.24 -17.24 -3.58
CA GLY A 809 -44.81 -17.57 -4.88
C GLY A 809 -45.72 -18.78 -4.84
N ASP A 810 -46.32 -19.11 -5.98
CA ASP A 810 -47.14 -20.32 -6.14
C ASP A 810 -46.29 -21.57 -6.41
N LEU A 811 -46.95 -22.74 -6.47
CA LEU A 811 -46.28 -24.03 -6.72
C LEU A 811 -45.42 -24.05 -8.01
N THR A 812 -45.71 -23.20 -9.00
CA THR A 812 -44.97 -23.19 -10.27
C THR A 812 -43.53 -22.70 -10.11
N GLY A 813 -43.27 -21.88 -9.09
CA GLY A 813 -41.95 -21.33 -8.76
C GLY A 813 -40.92 -22.38 -8.32
N ILE A 814 -41.34 -23.62 -8.05
CA ILE A 814 -40.43 -24.68 -7.58
C ILE A 814 -39.33 -25.03 -8.59
N VAL A 815 -39.58 -24.83 -9.89
CA VAL A 815 -38.59 -25.05 -10.96
C VAL A 815 -37.47 -24.00 -10.91
N GLU A 816 -37.81 -22.74 -10.59
CA GLU A 816 -36.82 -21.68 -10.37
C GLU A 816 -36.01 -21.97 -9.10
N LEU A 817 -36.67 -22.42 -8.02
CA LEU A 817 -36.02 -22.79 -6.77
C LEU A 817 -34.99 -23.92 -6.95
N GLU A 818 -35.34 -24.98 -7.69
CA GLU A 818 -34.42 -26.09 -7.97
C GLU A 818 -33.17 -25.59 -8.68
N CYS A 819 -33.32 -24.78 -9.73
CA CYS A 819 -32.16 -24.22 -10.44
C CYS A 819 -31.33 -23.30 -9.54
N LEU A 820 -31.96 -22.40 -8.80
CA LEU A 820 -31.25 -21.48 -7.92
C LEU A 820 -30.48 -22.24 -6.82
N THR A 821 -31.03 -23.35 -6.34
CA THR A 821 -30.33 -24.26 -5.40
C THR A 821 -29.09 -24.88 -6.06
N GLU A 822 -29.20 -25.31 -7.31
CA GLU A 822 -28.06 -25.84 -8.07
C GLU A 822 -27.00 -24.77 -8.41
N VAL A 823 -27.41 -23.53 -8.70
CA VAL A 823 -26.49 -22.39 -8.84
C VAL A 823 -25.75 -22.14 -7.53
N ASN A 824 -26.45 -22.19 -6.38
CA ASN A 824 -25.82 -22.08 -5.07
C ASN A 824 -24.87 -23.25 -4.78
N ARG A 825 -25.23 -24.48 -5.17
CA ARG A 825 -24.36 -25.67 -5.06
C ARG A 825 -23.07 -25.50 -5.87
N LEU A 826 -23.16 -25.01 -7.10
CA LEU A 826 -21.98 -24.73 -7.91
C LEU A 826 -21.15 -23.57 -7.34
N THR A 827 -21.80 -22.53 -6.81
CA THR A 827 -21.11 -21.41 -6.14
C THR A 827 -20.30 -21.91 -4.93
N HIS A 828 -20.92 -22.75 -4.08
CA HIS A 828 -20.25 -23.40 -2.96
C HIS A 828 -19.04 -24.22 -3.42
N LYS A 829 -19.19 -25.01 -4.49
CA LYS A 829 -18.10 -25.81 -5.05
C LYS A 829 -16.92 -24.96 -5.50
N LEU A 830 -17.16 -23.90 -6.27
CA LEU A 830 -16.10 -23.00 -6.76
C LEU A 830 -15.38 -22.30 -5.60
N LEU A 831 -16.11 -21.86 -4.58
CA LEU A 831 -15.53 -21.22 -3.40
C LEU A 831 -14.72 -22.21 -2.55
N SER A 832 -15.19 -23.46 -2.43
CA SER A 832 -14.55 -24.50 -1.63
C SER A 832 -13.17 -24.93 -2.16
N GLU A 833 -12.80 -24.54 -3.38
CA GLU A 833 -11.45 -24.70 -3.93
C GLU A 833 -10.42 -23.79 -3.23
N HIS A 834 -10.88 -22.74 -2.54
CA HIS A 834 -10.02 -21.71 -1.93
C HIS A 834 -10.29 -21.50 -0.44
N VAL A 835 -11.52 -21.70 0.01
CA VAL A 835 -11.95 -21.50 1.41
C VAL A 835 -12.56 -22.77 2.00
N SER A 836 -12.47 -22.94 3.32
CA SER A 836 -13.09 -24.07 4.01
C SER A 836 -14.51 -23.72 4.45
N LEU A 837 -15.51 -24.16 3.68
CA LEU A 837 -16.93 -23.97 3.99
C LEU A 837 -17.52 -25.22 4.65
N MET A 838 -18.60 -25.03 5.39
CA MET A 838 -19.45 -26.14 5.84
C MET A 838 -19.99 -26.91 4.62
N ASP A 839 -20.24 -28.21 4.78
CA ASP A 839 -20.86 -29.02 3.73
C ASP A 839 -22.17 -28.39 3.22
N PHE A 840 -22.37 -28.41 1.90
CA PHE A 840 -23.51 -27.76 1.26
C PHE A 840 -24.85 -28.31 1.77
N GLU A 841 -24.96 -29.63 1.98
CA GLU A 841 -26.21 -30.23 2.43
C GLU A 841 -26.56 -29.81 3.86
N ALA A 842 -25.55 -29.61 4.71
CA ALA A 842 -25.77 -29.06 6.05
C ALA A 842 -26.31 -27.62 5.99
N MET A 843 -25.68 -26.75 5.19
CA MET A 843 -26.12 -25.36 5.00
C MET A 843 -27.54 -25.28 4.40
N PHE A 844 -27.84 -26.13 3.41
CA PHE A 844 -29.16 -26.21 2.78
C PHE A 844 -30.23 -26.70 3.75
N ARG A 845 -29.96 -27.74 4.53
CA ARG A 845 -30.87 -28.23 5.57
C ARG A 845 -31.11 -27.18 6.65
N GLU A 846 -30.08 -26.44 7.05
CA GLU A 846 -30.21 -25.35 8.00
C GLU A 846 -31.12 -24.25 7.45
N ALA A 847 -30.88 -23.76 6.23
CA ALA A 847 -31.74 -22.75 5.59
C ALA A 847 -33.19 -23.24 5.42
N ASN A 848 -33.36 -24.53 5.10
CA ASN A 848 -34.65 -25.18 4.96
C ASN A 848 -35.32 -25.53 6.31
N HIS A 849 -34.71 -25.19 7.45
CA HIS A 849 -35.15 -25.59 8.80
C HIS A 849 -35.36 -27.10 8.96
N ASN A 850 -34.60 -27.92 8.24
CA ASN A 850 -34.72 -29.37 8.16
C ASN A 850 -33.57 -30.09 8.90
N VAL A 851 -33.11 -29.50 10.01
CA VAL A 851 -32.08 -30.07 10.90
C VAL A 851 -32.73 -30.58 12.20
N SER A 852 -33.49 -29.72 12.87
CA SER A 852 -34.23 -30.04 14.10
C SER A 852 -35.69 -30.41 13.86
N ALA A 853 -36.21 -30.18 12.65
CA ALA A 853 -37.54 -30.55 12.23
C ALA A 853 -37.51 -31.68 11.20
N PRO A 854 -38.52 -32.58 11.18
CA PRO A 854 -38.59 -33.69 10.23
C PRO A 854 -38.99 -33.26 8.81
N TYR A 855 -39.54 -32.05 8.64
CA TYR A 855 -39.98 -31.51 7.36
C TYR A 855 -39.50 -30.08 7.23
N GLY A 856 -38.81 -29.79 6.13
CA GLY A 856 -38.31 -28.45 5.85
C GLY A 856 -39.39 -27.52 5.29
N ARG A 857 -39.06 -26.24 5.29
CA ARG A 857 -39.83 -25.12 4.72
C ARG A 857 -40.39 -25.41 3.32
N ILE A 858 -39.56 -25.94 2.43
CA ILE A 858 -39.97 -26.26 1.04
C ILE A 858 -41.09 -27.29 1.02
N THR A 859 -41.01 -28.35 1.84
CA THR A 859 -42.04 -29.39 1.91
C THR A 859 -43.35 -28.83 2.46
N LEU A 860 -43.27 -28.01 3.50
CA LEU A 860 -44.43 -27.36 4.11
C LEU A 860 -45.11 -26.39 3.12
N HIS A 861 -44.34 -25.60 2.38
CA HIS A 861 -44.88 -24.68 1.38
C HIS A 861 -45.50 -25.42 0.20
N VAL A 862 -44.89 -26.50 -0.28
CA VAL A 862 -45.51 -27.34 -1.32
C VAL A 862 -46.86 -27.88 -0.84
N PHE A 863 -46.96 -28.40 0.37
CA PHE A 863 -48.25 -28.85 0.91
C PHE A 863 -49.26 -27.70 1.04
N TRP A 864 -48.82 -26.53 1.53
CA TRP A 864 -49.66 -25.35 1.66
C TRP A 864 -50.24 -24.90 0.31
N GLU A 865 -49.39 -24.76 -0.71
CA GLU A 865 -49.81 -24.42 -2.07
C GLU A 865 -50.70 -25.51 -2.70
N LEU A 866 -50.46 -26.79 -2.37
CA LEU A 866 -51.34 -27.86 -2.82
C LEU A 866 -52.76 -27.67 -2.27
N ASN A 867 -52.86 -27.48 -0.95
CA ASN A 867 -54.13 -27.36 -0.26
C ASN A 867 -54.92 -26.10 -0.65
N TYR A 868 -54.24 -24.95 -0.74
CA TYR A 868 -54.91 -23.66 -0.90
C TYR A 868 -55.00 -23.15 -2.34
N ASP A 869 -54.12 -23.58 -3.27
CA ASP A 869 -54.13 -23.10 -4.65
C ASP A 869 -54.28 -24.22 -5.69
N PHE A 870 -53.41 -25.23 -5.68
CA PHE A 870 -53.37 -26.23 -6.74
C PHE A 870 -54.67 -27.04 -6.84
N LEU A 871 -55.09 -27.66 -5.74
CA LEU A 871 -56.31 -28.48 -5.70
C LEU A 871 -57.55 -27.67 -6.11
N PRO A 872 -57.82 -26.48 -5.54
CA PRO A 872 -59.01 -25.73 -5.85
C PRO A 872 -58.94 -24.97 -7.18
N ASN A 873 -57.78 -24.58 -7.71
CA ASN A 873 -57.70 -23.64 -8.84
C ASN A 873 -57.19 -24.20 -10.16
N TYR A 874 -56.73 -25.45 -10.21
CA TYR A 874 -56.18 -26.02 -11.44
C TYR A 874 -57.10 -27.06 -12.11
N CYS A 875 -56.99 -27.15 -13.43
CA CYS A 875 -57.70 -28.09 -14.28
C CYS A 875 -56.69 -28.99 -15.01
N TYR A 876 -56.80 -30.31 -14.83
CA TYR A 876 -55.96 -31.27 -15.53
C TYR A 876 -56.41 -31.49 -16.98
N ASN A 877 -55.46 -31.40 -17.91
CA ASN A 877 -55.63 -31.80 -19.29
C ASN A 877 -54.82 -33.07 -19.57
N ASN A 878 -55.52 -34.20 -19.70
CA ASN A 878 -54.89 -35.51 -19.92
C ASN A 878 -54.15 -35.60 -21.26
N SER A 879 -54.61 -34.91 -22.29
CA SER A 879 -53.99 -34.97 -23.62
C SER A 879 -52.62 -34.31 -23.65
N THR A 880 -52.39 -33.30 -22.81
CA THR A 880 -51.10 -32.60 -22.71
C THR A 880 -50.31 -32.97 -21.46
N ASN A 881 -50.91 -33.75 -20.55
CA ASN A 881 -50.38 -34.08 -19.23
C ASN A 881 -49.95 -32.82 -18.44
N ARG A 882 -50.82 -31.80 -18.44
CA ARG A 882 -50.58 -30.52 -17.77
C ARG A 882 -51.81 -30.03 -17.05
N PHE A 883 -51.59 -29.38 -15.91
CA PHE A 883 -52.58 -28.59 -15.21
C PHE A 883 -52.48 -27.12 -15.64
N VAL A 884 -53.61 -26.47 -15.84
CA VAL A 884 -53.70 -25.03 -16.10
C VAL A 884 -54.69 -24.40 -15.15
N ARG A 885 -54.51 -23.11 -14.81
CA ARG A 885 -55.46 -22.40 -13.94
C ARG A 885 -56.86 -22.38 -14.57
N ALA A 886 -57.88 -22.56 -13.74
CA ALA A 886 -59.28 -22.48 -14.15
C ALA A 886 -59.60 -21.05 -14.64
N VAL A 887 -60.39 -20.95 -15.71
CA VAL A 887 -60.78 -19.66 -16.32
C VAL A 887 -61.68 -18.83 -15.41
N PHE A 888 -62.44 -19.50 -14.53
CA PHE A 888 -63.31 -18.89 -13.55
C PHE A 888 -62.88 -19.34 -12.15
N PRO A 889 -62.21 -18.49 -11.36
CA PRO A 889 -61.81 -18.85 -10.01
C PRO A 889 -63.06 -19.02 -9.15
N LEU A 890 -63.27 -20.25 -8.68
CA LEU A 890 -64.38 -20.62 -7.78
C LEU A 890 -63.95 -20.55 -6.30
N SER A 891 -62.66 -20.37 -6.04
CA SER A 891 -62.09 -20.21 -4.70
C SER A 891 -61.46 -18.82 -4.53
N GLN A 892 -61.24 -18.41 -3.28
CA GLN A 892 -60.63 -17.12 -2.95
C GLN A 892 -59.16 -17.08 -3.38
N GLU A 893 -58.69 -15.93 -3.85
CA GLU A 893 -57.26 -15.75 -4.13
C GLU A 893 -56.44 -15.91 -2.85
N VAL A 894 -55.39 -16.72 -2.94
CA VAL A 894 -54.47 -16.97 -1.83
C VAL A 894 -53.63 -15.72 -1.59
N ASN A 895 -53.79 -15.11 -0.41
CA ASN A 895 -52.94 -13.99 0.00
C ASN A 895 -51.55 -14.50 0.39
N ARG A 896 -50.54 -14.14 -0.39
CA ARG A 896 -49.14 -14.56 -0.16
C ARG A 896 -48.33 -13.46 0.48
N GLU A 897 -47.40 -13.85 1.33
CA GLU A 897 -46.42 -12.92 1.89
C GLU A 897 -45.48 -12.42 0.79
N ARG A 898 -45.02 -11.16 0.93
CA ARG A 898 -44.09 -10.59 -0.05
C ARG A 898 -42.71 -11.22 0.09
N ALA A 899 -42.07 -11.45 -1.06
CA ALA A 899 -40.69 -11.94 -1.11
C ALA A 899 -39.75 -11.08 -0.24
N PRO A 900 -38.76 -11.70 0.44
CA PRO A 900 -37.78 -10.96 1.22
C PRO A 900 -36.97 -10.03 0.29
N PRO A 901 -36.57 -8.83 0.77
CA PRO A 901 -35.72 -7.94 0.00
C PRO A 901 -34.37 -8.62 -0.26
N ASN A 902 -33.92 -8.59 -1.50
CA ASN A 902 -32.69 -9.24 -1.94
C ASN A 902 -31.81 -8.33 -2.79
N THR A 903 -30.53 -8.66 -2.84
CA THR A 903 -29.57 -8.06 -3.75
C THR A 903 -29.23 -9.04 -4.88
N PRO A 904 -28.71 -8.57 -6.03
CA PRO A 904 -28.44 -9.47 -7.15
C PRO A 904 -27.53 -10.67 -6.82
N GLN A 905 -26.54 -10.48 -5.91
CA GLN A 905 -25.63 -11.54 -5.45
C GLN A 905 -26.31 -12.63 -4.60
N ASP A 906 -27.41 -12.30 -3.92
CA ASP A 906 -28.18 -13.27 -3.15
C ASP A 906 -28.92 -14.27 -4.07
N VAL A 907 -29.06 -13.95 -5.37
CA VAL A 907 -29.75 -14.77 -6.38
C VAL A 907 -28.75 -15.27 -7.44
N TYR A 908 -28.77 -14.75 -8.68
CA TYR A 908 -27.93 -15.20 -9.80
C TYR A 908 -26.66 -14.34 -10.01
N GLY A 909 -26.27 -13.50 -9.05
CA GLY A 909 -25.02 -12.74 -9.08
C GLY A 909 -25.18 -11.31 -9.58
N THR A 910 -25.77 -11.12 -10.77
CA THR A 910 -25.89 -9.79 -11.41
C THR A 910 -27.31 -9.50 -11.85
N LYS A 911 -27.64 -8.21 -12.04
CA LYS A 911 -28.95 -7.80 -12.56
C LYS A 911 -29.26 -8.41 -13.93
N VAL A 912 -28.25 -8.53 -14.80
CA VAL A 912 -28.40 -9.12 -16.14
C VAL A 912 -28.74 -10.61 -16.06
N LEU A 913 -28.04 -11.36 -15.19
CA LEU A 913 -28.33 -12.78 -14.99
C LEU A 913 -29.68 -13.00 -14.32
N ASN A 914 -30.05 -12.17 -13.35
CA ASN A 914 -31.39 -12.22 -12.74
C ASN A 914 -32.51 -12.05 -13.78
N ASN A 915 -32.36 -11.09 -14.70
CA ASN A 915 -33.33 -10.88 -15.77
C ASN A 915 -33.36 -12.07 -16.73
N ALA A 916 -32.20 -12.59 -17.13
CA ALA A 916 -32.10 -13.75 -18.01
C ALA A 916 -32.82 -14.98 -17.43
N TYR A 917 -32.49 -15.35 -16.19
CA TYR A 917 -33.15 -16.47 -15.52
C TYR A 917 -34.63 -16.21 -15.25
N GLY A 918 -35.01 -14.97 -14.92
CA GLY A 918 -36.42 -14.58 -14.80
C GLY A 918 -37.20 -14.83 -16.09
N HIS A 919 -36.66 -14.46 -17.25
CA HIS A 919 -37.30 -14.75 -18.54
C HIS A 919 -37.40 -16.25 -18.84
N ILE A 920 -36.37 -17.03 -18.50
CA ILE A 920 -36.37 -18.49 -18.69
C ILE A 920 -37.46 -19.13 -17.82
N TYR A 921 -37.53 -18.78 -16.53
CA TYR A 921 -38.45 -19.43 -15.60
C TYR A 921 -39.89 -18.93 -15.69
N ASN A 922 -40.12 -17.74 -16.26
CA ASN A 922 -41.47 -17.29 -16.64
C ASN A 922 -42.18 -18.24 -17.62
N LEU A 923 -41.45 -19.09 -18.36
CA LEU A 923 -42.07 -20.10 -19.24
C LEU A 923 -42.77 -21.22 -18.46
N TYR A 924 -42.48 -21.38 -17.16
CA TYR A 924 -43.00 -22.43 -16.30
C TYR A 924 -44.16 -21.99 -15.40
N THR A 925 -44.55 -20.70 -15.42
CA THR A 925 -45.59 -20.17 -14.54
C THR A 925 -47.02 -20.40 -15.06
N GLY A 926 -47.18 -20.63 -16.37
CA GLY A 926 -48.49 -20.81 -17.01
C GLY A 926 -49.13 -22.18 -16.82
N PHE A 927 -48.43 -23.17 -16.25
CA PHE A 927 -48.93 -24.53 -16.08
C PHE A 927 -48.18 -25.27 -14.95
N VAL A 928 -48.73 -26.41 -14.50
CA VAL A 928 -48.00 -27.41 -13.69
C VAL A 928 -47.96 -28.73 -14.45
N GLY A 929 -46.77 -29.32 -14.61
CA GLY A 929 -46.61 -30.57 -15.35
C GLY A 929 -45.31 -31.30 -15.02
N SER A 930 -44.87 -32.19 -15.90
CA SER A 930 -43.66 -33.01 -15.71
C SER A 930 -42.43 -32.29 -15.10
N PRO A 931 -42.00 -31.10 -15.57
CA PRO A 931 -40.84 -30.41 -14.97
C PRO A 931 -41.06 -30.04 -13.50
N HIS A 932 -42.27 -29.61 -13.13
CA HIS A 932 -42.63 -29.27 -11.75
C HIS A 932 -42.66 -30.50 -10.86
N PHE A 933 -43.28 -31.60 -11.31
CA PHE A 933 -43.32 -32.85 -10.54
C PHE A 933 -41.93 -33.46 -10.34
N ARG A 934 -41.02 -33.29 -11.31
CA ARG A 934 -39.61 -33.68 -11.15
C ARG A 934 -38.92 -32.84 -10.06
N ALA A 935 -39.04 -31.51 -10.11
CA ALA A 935 -38.48 -30.63 -9.08
C ALA A 935 -39.03 -30.92 -7.68
N ILE A 936 -40.35 -31.17 -7.56
CA ILE A 936 -41.00 -31.61 -6.32
C ILE A 936 -40.37 -32.92 -5.83
N SER A 937 -40.23 -33.91 -6.72
CA SER A 937 -39.70 -35.21 -6.33
C SER A 937 -38.25 -35.15 -5.83
N HIS A 938 -37.44 -34.26 -6.43
CA HIS A 938 -36.05 -34.07 -6.06
C HIS A 938 -35.92 -33.32 -4.72
N LEU A 939 -36.63 -32.20 -4.55
CA LEU A 939 -36.49 -31.35 -3.36
C LEU A 939 -37.16 -31.90 -2.09
N LEU A 940 -38.27 -32.65 -2.22
CA LEU A 940 -38.97 -33.24 -1.07
C LEU A 940 -38.36 -34.56 -0.61
N GLY A 941 -37.75 -35.32 -1.53
CA GLY A 941 -37.31 -36.68 -1.28
C GLY A 941 -38.44 -37.60 -0.80
N TYR A 942 -38.11 -38.82 -0.37
CA TYR A 942 -39.12 -39.80 0.05
C TYR A 942 -39.95 -39.34 1.24
N GLN A 943 -39.30 -38.75 2.24
CA GLN A 943 -39.97 -38.34 3.48
C GLN A 943 -40.97 -37.20 3.25
N GLY A 944 -40.60 -36.21 2.43
CA GLY A 944 -41.50 -35.12 2.06
C GLY A 944 -42.66 -35.60 1.18
N ILE A 945 -42.41 -36.47 0.20
CA ILE A 945 -43.47 -37.03 -0.64
C ILE A 945 -44.45 -37.86 0.20
N ALA A 946 -43.95 -38.68 1.13
CA ALA A 946 -44.78 -39.52 1.99
C ALA A 946 -45.75 -38.69 2.85
N VAL A 947 -45.28 -37.62 3.49
CA VAL A 947 -46.16 -36.75 4.30
C VAL A 947 -47.17 -36.00 3.45
N VAL A 948 -46.77 -35.52 2.26
CA VAL A 948 -47.70 -34.85 1.33
C VAL A 948 -48.80 -35.83 0.89
N MET A 949 -48.45 -37.07 0.56
CA MET A 949 -49.45 -38.10 0.21
C MET A 949 -50.39 -38.43 1.39
N GLU A 950 -49.85 -38.52 2.61
CA GLU A 950 -50.67 -38.77 3.80
C GLU A 950 -51.67 -37.64 4.06
N GLU A 951 -51.24 -36.39 3.96
CA GLU A 951 -52.11 -35.23 4.14
C GLU A 951 -53.13 -35.08 3.01
N LEU A 952 -52.76 -35.35 1.75
CA LEU A 952 -53.72 -35.40 0.64
C LEU A 952 -54.80 -36.47 0.85
N LEU A 953 -54.46 -37.63 1.41
CA LEU A 953 -55.45 -38.66 1.77
C LEU A 953 -56.41 -38.17 2.86
N LYS A 954 -55.93 -37.38 3.83
CA LYS A 954 -56.79 -36.75 4.86
C LYS A 954 -57.75 -35.75 4.23
N ILE A 955 -57.29 -34.93 3.27
CA ILE A 955 -58.12 -33.99 2.51
C ILE A 955 -59.20 -34.75 1.72
N ILE A 956 -58.81 -35.77 0.94
CA ILE A 956 -59.74 -36.60 0.16
C ILE A 956 -60.81 -37.21 1.09
N LYS A 957 -60.40 -37.78 2.23
CA LYS A 957 -61.31 -38.35 3.21
C LYS A 957 -62.29 -37.31 3.75
N SER A 958 -61.79 -36.12 4.09
CA SER A 958 -62.61 -35.01 4.59
C SER A 958 -63.67 -34.57 3.57
N LEU A 959 -63.28 -34.34 2.31
CA LEU A 959 -64.20 -33.93 1.24
C LEU A 959 -65.25 -35.01 0.94
N ILE A 960 -64.84 -36.28 0.82
CA ILE A 960 -65.75 -37.39 0.53
C ILE A 960 -66.74 -37.61 1.67
N GLN A 961 -66.29 -37.60 2.93
CA GLN A 961 -67.15 -37.87 4.09
C GLN A 961 -67.95 -36.65 4.55
N GLY A 962 -67.51 -35.44 4.20
CA GLY A 962 -68.12 -34.16 4.53
C GLY A 962 -69.01 -33.62 3.40
N SER A 963 -68.50 -32.63 2.66
CA SER A 963 -69.27 -31.85 1.68
C SER A 963 -69.85 -32.72 0.57
N ILE A 964 -69.06 -33.60 -0.05
CA ILE A 964 -69.51 -34.45 -1.16
C ILE A 964 -70.64 -35.37 -0.70
N ARG A 965 -70.51 -36.01 0.47
CA ARG A 965 -71.58 -36.88 1.00
C ARG A 965 -72.86 -36.10 1.26
N GLN A 966 -72.77 -34.89 1.81
CA GLN A 966 -73.93 -34.04 2.05
C GLN A 966 -74.60 -33.66 0.72
N TYR A 967 -73.84 -33.18 -0.26
CA TYR A 967 -74.36 -32.82 -1.58
C TYR A 967 -74.94 -34.00 -2.33
N VAL A 968 -74.29 -35.16 -2.32
CA VAL A 968 -74.79 -36.38 -2.97
C VAL A 968 -76.11 -36.82 -2.33
N LYS A 969 -76.25 -36.73 -1.00
CA LYS A 969 -77.52 -37.03 -0.33
C LYS A 969 -78.62 -36.06 -0.77
N THR A 970 -78.34 -34.77 -0.74
CA THR A 970 -79.30 -33.72 -1.17
C THR A 970 -79.70 -33.88 -2.63
N LEU A 971 -78.74 -34.11 -3.54
CA LEU A 971 -79.02 -34.30 -4.97
C LEU A 971 -79.78 -35.60 -5.23
N MET A 972 -79.53 -36.66 -4.45
CA MET A 972 -80.26 -37.93 -4.58
C MET A 972 -81.72 -37.79 -4.13
N ASP A 973 -81.99 -37.01 -3.09
CA ASP A 973 -83.35 -36.69 -2.64
C ASP A 973 -84.10 -35.86 -3.71
N SER A 974 -83.39 -35.00 -4.46
CA SER A 974 -83.92 -34.21 -5.60
C SER A 974 -83.95 -34.98 -6.94
N MET A 975 -83.39 -36.19 -7.01
CA MET A 975 -83.35 -36.98 -8.23
C MET A 975 -84.73 -37.63 -8.49
N PRO A 976 -85.19 -37.76 -9.75
CA PRO A 976 -86.42 -38.48 -10.05
C PRO A 976 -86.34 -39.92 -9.55
N LYS A 977 -87.33 -40.36 -8.75
CA LYS A 977 -87.40 -41.73 -8.22
C LYS A 977 -87.31 -42.81 -9.30
N ILE A 978 -87.81 -42.52 -10.49
CA ILE A 978 -87.74 -43.38 -11.67
C ILE A 978 -87.57 -42.49 -12.92
N CYS A 979 -86.42 -42.58 -13.58
CA CYS A 979 -86.20 -42.00 -14.91
C CYS A 979 -86.00 -43.14 -15.92
N LYS A 980 -86.98 -43.39 -16.78
CA LYS A 980 -86.90 -44.49 -17.77
C LYS A 980 -86.07 -44.04 -18.97
N LEU A 981 -85.40 -44.97 -19.63
CA LEU A 981 -84.79 -44.71 -20.94
C LEU A 981 -85.90 -44.74 -22.01
N PRO A 982 -86.26 -43.61 -22.66
CA PRO A 982 -87.32 -43.63 -23.66
C PRO A 982 -86.89 -44.48 -24.87
N ARG A 983 -87.87 -45.10 -25.53
CA ARG A 983 -87.61 -45.94 -26.71
C ARG A 983 -87.13 -45.09 -27.89
N PHE A 984 -86.42 -45.73 -28.82
CA PHE A 984 -85.97 -45.10 -30.06
C PHE A 984 -87.11 -44.39 -30.83
N ASP A 985 -88.33 -44.95 -30.78
CA ASP A 985 -89.53 -44.45 -31.46
C ASP A 985 -89.93 -43.00 -31.10
N TYR A 986 -89.47 -42.49 -29.95
CA TYR A 986 -89.76 -41.12 -29.51
C TYR A 986 -88.93 -40.07 -30.26
N GLY A 987 -87.81 -40.44 -30.88
CA GLY A 987 -86.90 -39.53 -31.57
C GLY A 987 -86.01 -38.71 -30.62
N SER A 988 -84.79 -38.35 -31.08
CA SER A 988 -83.80 -37.67 -30.24
C SER A 988 -84.25 -36.33 -29.64
N PRO A 989 -85.08 -35.48 -30.31
CA PRO A 989 -85.56 -34.24 -29.69
C PRO A 989 -86.49 -34.50 -28.50
N ALA A 990 -87.42 -35.45 -28.62
CA ALA A 990 -88.35 -35.77 -27.53
C ALA A 990 -87.65 -36.50 -26.37
N VAL A 991 -86.62 -37.30 -26.67
CA VAL A 991 -85.75 -37.92 -25.64
C VAL A 991 -84.99 -36.84 -24.87
N LEU A 992 -84.46 -35.83 -25.56
CA LEU A 992 -83.79 -34.69 -24.92
C LEU A 992 -84.76 -33.88 -24.06
N GLU A 993 -85.96 -33.58 -24.57
CA GLU A 993 -87.00 -32.88 -23.82
C GLU A 993 -87.47 -33.68 -22.59
N TYR A 994 -87.60 -35.00 -22.72
CA TYR A 994 -87.87 -35.91 -21.61
C TYR A 994 -86.79 -35.82 -20.53
N TYR A 995 -85.51 -35.87 -20.88
CA TYR A 995 -84.44 -35.74 -19.89
C TYR A 995 -84.34 -34.35 -19.29
N TYR A 996 -84.60 -33.30 -20.08
CA TYR A 996 -84.63 -31.92 -19.56
C TYR A 996 -85.73 -31.74 -18.51
N ALA A 997 -86.92 -32.29 -18.77
CA ALA A 997 -88.03 -32.25 -17.83
C ALA A 997 -87.80 -33.13 -16.58
N GLN A 998 -87.22 -34.33 -16.73
CA GLN A 998 -86.97 -35.24 -15.61
C GLN A 998 -85.80 -34.79 -14.71
N LEU A 999 -84.81 -34.08 -15.25
CA LEU A 999 -83.60 -33.66 -14.54
C LEU A 999 -83.58 -32.16 -14.24
N GLN A 1000 -84.71 -31.45 -14.40
CA GLN A 1000 -84.80 -30.00 -14.26
C GLN A 1000 -84.28 -29.51 -12.90
N ASP A 1001 -84.61 -30.21 -11.81
CA ASP A 1001 -84.21 -29.85 -10.45
C ASP A 1001 -82.70 -30.01 -10.21
N ILE A 1002 -82.05 -30.93 -10.94
CA ILE A 1002 -80.59 -31.10 -10.90
C ILE A 1002 -79.91 -30.04 -11.77
N ILE A 1003 -80.43 -29.82 -12.99
CA ILE A 1003 -79.87 -28.84 -13.94
C ILE A 1003 -79.90 -27.43 -13.34
N ASN A 1004 -80.95 -27.09 -12.60
CA ASN A 1004 -81.14 -25.78 -11.97
C ASN A 1004 -80.57 -25.68 -10.54
N TYR A 1005 -79.89 -26.72 -10.03
CA TYR A 1005 -79.32 -26.68 -8.69
C TYR A 1005 -78.20 -25.63 -8.63
N PRO A 1006 -78.36 -24.53 -7.86
CA PRO A 1006 -77.46 -23.37 -7.93
C PRO A 1006 -75.99 -23.68 -7.62
N GLU A 1007 -75.76 -24.58 -6.65
CA GLU A 1007 -74.43 -24.92 -6.14
C GLU A 1007 -73.77 -26.10 -6.89
N LEU A 1008 -74.40 -26.62 -7.95
CA LEU A 1008 -73.90 -27.82 -8.66
C LEU A 1008 -72.49 -27.61 -9.22
N LYS A 1009 -72.24 -26.42 -9.77
CA LYS A 1009 -70.93 -26.09 -10.35
C LYS A 1009 -69.96 -25.51 -9.32
N THR A 1010 -70.45 -24.64 -8.42
CA THR A 1010 -69.60 -23.88 -7.50
C THR A 1010 -69.11 -24.70 -6.30
N GLU A 1011 -69.90 -25.68 -5.85
CA GLU A 1011 -69.58 -26.48 -4.65
C GLU A 1011 -69.39 -27.96 -4.98
N VAL A 1012 -70.33 -28.56 -5.72
CA VAL A 1012 -70.31 -30.01 -5.99
C VAL A 1012 -69.19 -30.37 -6.96
N PHE A 1013 -69.18 -29.79 -8.17
CA PHE A 1013 -68.09 -30.03 -9.14
C PHE A 1013 -66.74 -29.51 -8.66
N GLN A 1014 -66.74 -28.46 -7.83
CA GLN A 1014 -65.55 -27.96 -7.15
C GLN A 1014 -64.94 -29.02 -6.23
N SER A 1015 -65.73 -29.58 -5.32
CA SER A 1015 -65.26 -30.63 -4.38
C SER A 1015 -64.79 -31.88 -5.12
N PHE A 1016 -65.47 -32.30 -6.19
CA PHE A 1016 -65.02 -33.43 -7.01
C PHE A 1016 -63.73 -33.13 -7.78
N ARG A 1017 -63.55 -31.89 -8.26
CA ARG A 1017 -62.30 -31.47 -8.92
C ARG A 1017 -61.13 -31.54 -7.96
N GLU A 1018 -61.28 -31.05 -6.73
CA GLU A 1018 -60.22 -31.10 -5.71
C GLU A 1018 -59.80 -32.53 -5.39
N VAL A 1019 -60.77 -33.44 -5.18
CA VAL A 1019 -60.48 -34.88 -5.00
C VAL A 1019 -59.77 -35.47 -6.22
N GLY A 1020 -60.23 -35.14 -7.44
CA GLY A 1020 -59.61 -35.58 -8.68
C GLY A 1020 -58.17 -35.10 -8.82
N ASN A 1021 -57.91 -33.82 -8.55
CA ASN A 1021 -56.59 -33.21 -8.58
C ASN A 1021 -55.65 -33.84 -7.55
N ALA A 1022 -56.13 -34.17 -6.34
CA ALA A 1022 -55.33 -34.81 -5.31
C ALA A 1022 -54.88 -36.22 -5.71
N VAL A 1023 -55.78 -37.01 -6.30
CA VAL A 1023 -55.46 -38.36 -6.82
C VAL A 1023 -54.48 -38.27 -7.98
N LEU A 1024 -54.69 -37.34 -8.91
CA LEU A 1024 -53.80 -37.12 -10.05
C LEU A 1024 -52.41 -36.64 -9.60
N PHE A 1025 -52.33 -35.78 -8.57
CA PHE A 1025 -51.07 -35.36 -8.00
C PHE A 1025 -50.26 -36.56 -7.47
N CYS A 1026 -50.91 -37.45 -6.70
CA CYS A 1026 -50.25 -38.65 -6.18
C CYS A 1026 -49.72 -39.54 -7.32
N LEU A 1027 -50.55 -39.79 -8.34
CA LEU A 1027 -50.17 -40.59 -9.51
C LEU A 1027 -48.97 -39.98 -10.27
N LEU A 1028 -49.01 -38.69 -10.56
CA LEU A 1028 -47.97 -38.01 -11.36
C LEU A 1028 -46.67 -37.79 -10.57
N CYS A 1029 -46.77 -37.59 -9.26
CA CYS A 1029 -45.61 -37.54 -8.37
C CYS A 1029 -44.92 -38.91 -8.28
N GLU A 1030 -45.69 -40.01 -8.15
CA GLU A 1030 -45.15 -41.36 -8.18
C GLU A 1030 -44.46 -41.69 -9.51
N GLN A 1031 -45.09 -41.35 -10.64
CA GLN A 1031 -44.49 -41.53 -11.97
C GLN A 1031 -43.15 -40.78 -12.09
N SER A 1032 -43.09 -39.56 -11.56
CA SER A 1032 -41.88 -38.75 -11.54
C SER A 1032 -40.79 -39.39 -10.67
N LEU A 1033 -41.15 -39.91 -9.49
CA LEU A 1033 -40.25 -40.63 -8.58
C LEU A 1033 -39.66 -41.91 -9.19
N VAL A 1034 -40.44 -42.62 -10.01
CA VAL A 1034 -39.96 -43.79 -10.77
C VAL A 1034 -38.98 -43.35 -11.87
N SER A 1035 -39.29 -42.27 -12.58
CA SER A 1035 -38.43 -41.76 -13.65
C SER A 1035 -37.06 -41.25 -13.16
N THR A 1036 -36.98 -40.77 -11.91
CA THR A 1036 -35.72 -40.34 -11.27
C THR A 1036 -34.84 -41.50 -10.78
N LYS A 1037 -35.37 -42.74 -10.70
CA LYS A 1037 -34.64 -43.93 -10.21
C LYS A 1037 -33.92 -44.71 -11.32
N THR A 1038 -34.35 -44.58 -12.56
CA THR A 1038 -33.72 -45.26 -13.71
C THR A 1038 -32.52 -44.45 -14.19
N PRO A 1039 -31.27 -44.96 -14.07
CA PRO A 1039 -30.13 -44.32 -14.70
C PRO A 1039 -30.30 -44.40 -16.22
N VAL A 1040 -30.16 -43.27 -16.91
CA VAL A 1040 -29.82 -43.24 -18.34
C VAL A 1040 -28.31 -43.22 -18.45
#